data_AF-A0AA36JTG0-F1
#
_entry.id   AF-A0AA36JTG0-F1
#
_cell.length_a   1.000
_cell.length_b   1.000
_cell.length_c   1.000
_cell.angle_alpha   90.00
_cell.angle_beta   90.00
_cell.angle_gamma   90.00
#
_symmetry.space_group_name_H-M   'P 1'
#
loop_
_entity.id
_entity.type
_entity.pdbx_description
1 polymer ?
#
loop_
_entity_poly.entity_id
_entity_poly.type
_entity_poly.pdbx_seq_one_letter_code
_entity_poly.pdbx_strand_id
1 'polypeptide(L)'
;MTLPAGGVQAKPGLRTGQRVVLHGLAKAELNGHRGVVVRWREDCGRYAVRVAGKEMGLRPENLKPEGGAAVAQEMAKKLSAKVGDGSMYNPEAYSRIPGAGPKMTHWVGQVKAGRRVMVRAEETSAEAEPVPLWFGDQGFVNSAPVDVALLLEDVGDDVDAWPSALQRALRRFPEAAGRLRQVKKDGKLSWKIFLNNGGVPFTTASVPPCGLPSAEALQLACQDDSSGFFDTGMAEGEEEPLLRVKLIHEEGTARGLLAVSFHHVLCDIFGLAALLRAWHGELDVSASGTWEPLSHDRGAAQAAFDAAEVAEAPEVWPLHSRATERWCFLARRLRSGLRGRPDGAATLCFAVPEVKAAGGASNFEALVCGLAQRLRRHWVLVTKDYRAALGKAAPGQGLERLFANVVTHGVSFSPDGSLQEACAAMRRAIDAVSLGYVRWHSEQDHAQGLPNIFGALCVNTWGQALSSLDFVQAYAIGMRSVDERAARMCFPLDAAYMQVLPQPSGMQRILLTMPVTEIEDFLKDLPAEYEAPHISEMRTHAFRAPLPASVLDRLNPAVETHHIVARVACVGDSITFCGYPKLLQAHFDRAGMNVQVRNFGLCGATALRFADVPYWEARKLEDVRVWRPHFLVTMFGTNDAKISNWDAQSFEQDYRDFCVQFLQRMEPRPEILLALPPPAYENDLEIQQDVVNTHLPSAIQRVAEAAASVINTPMEEQARRGRTTVPPELLARASVLDTFALLGGEKLSRPGYFADGIHPNERGTKLLGLSIFAELRAKVSKYLRKRADEAAKEVPDNPLGL
;
A
#
# COMPACT_ATOMS: atom_id res chain seq x y z
N MET A 1 43.59 27.11 -33.67
CA MET A 1 42.66 27.88 -32.81
C MET A 1 42.47 27.09 -31.54
N THR A 2 43.01 27.63 -30.45
CA THR A 2 42.93 27.14 -29.07
C THR A 2 41.50 27.23 -28.55
N LEU A 3 41.04 26.19 -27.84
CA LEU A 3 39.81 26.23 -27.06
C LEU A 3 39.88 27.37 -26.03
N PRO A 4 38.80 28.12 -25.76
CA PRO A 4 38.82 29.16 -24.74
C PRO A 4 39.12 28.55 -23.38
N ALA A 5 40.09 29.15 -22.68
CA ALA A 5 40.39 28.84 -21.29
C ALA A 5 39.20 29.27 -20.41
N GLY A 6 38.43 28.28 -19.95
CA GLY A 6 37.30 28.46 -19.05
C GLY A 6 36.65 27.12 -18.82
N GLY A 7 37.12 26.40 -17.79
CA GLY A 7 36.57 25.11 -17.40
C GLY A 7 35.04 25.17 -17.22
N VAL A 8 34.38 24.05 -17.47
CA VAL A 8 32.95 23.86 -17.22
C VAL A 8 32.65 24.35 -15.80
N GLN A 9 31.98 25.51 -15.67
CA GLN A 9 31.55 26.01 -14.37
C GLN A 9 30.59 24.98 -13.78
N ALA A 10 30.94 24.43 -12.62
CA ALA A 10 30.07 23.52 -11.89
C ALA A 10 28.70 24.16 -11.72
N LYS A 11 27.64 23.41 -12.09
CA LYS A 11 26.25 23.87 -11.98
C LYS A 11 25.98 24.27 -10.51
N PRO A 12 25.58 25.53 -10.23
CA PRO A 12 25.26 25.95 -8.87
C PRO A 12 24.04 25.23 -8.29
N GLY A 13 23.87 25.28 -6.98
CA GLY A 13 22.85 24.51 -6.22
C GLY A 13 21.38 24.95 -6.39
N LEU A 14 21.03 25.77 -7.39
CA LEU A 14 19.65 26.18 -7.63
C LEU A 14 18.94 25.18 -8.57
N ARG A 15 17.76 24.70 -8.14
CA ARG A 15 16.97 23.65 -8.81
C ARG A 15 15.92 24.22 -9.75
N THR A 16 15.58 23.48 -10.81
CA THR A 16 14.42 23.82 -11.66
C THR A 16 13.14 23.84 -10.83
N GLY A 17 12.37 24.92 -10.91
CA GLY A 17 11.20 25.20 -10.08
C GLY A 17 11.50 26.01 -8.81
N GLN A 18 12.77 26.16 -8.42
CA GLN A 18 13.14 26.92 -7.23
C GLN A 18 12.84 28.40 -7.40
N ARG A 19 12.15 28.95 -6.39
CA ARG A 19 11.84 30.39 -6.33
C ARG A 19 13.07 31.15 -5.87
N VAL A 20 13.32 32.26 -6.54
CA VAL A 20 14.50 33.10 -6.33
C VAL A 20 14.13 34.57 -6.33
N VAL A 21 14.74 35.34 -5.45
CA VAL A 21 14.71 36.80 -5.45
C VAL A 21 15.91 37.30 -6.24
N LEU A 22 15.62 38.11 -7.25
CA LEU A 22 16.62 38.72 -8.11
C LEU A 22 17.37 39.81 -7.33
N HIS A 23 18.69 39.83 -7.41
CA HIS A 23 19.50 40.89 -6.82
C HIS A 23 20.77 41.16 -7.64
N GLY A 24 21.37 42.35 -7.44
CA GLY A 24 22.63 42.72 -8.09
C GLY A 24 22.59 42.82 -9.61
N LEU A 25 21.41 42.93 -10.22
CA LEU A 25 21.25 43.15 -11.66
C LEU A 25 21.49 44.60 -12.03
N ALA A 26 22.10 44.84 -13.20
CA ALA A 26 22.33 46.17 -13.75
C ALA A 26 21.02 46.95 -14.02
N LYS A 27 19.92 46.24 -14.30
CA LYS A 27 18.57 46.82 -14.33
C LYS A 27 18.03 46.87 -12.91
N ALA A 28 18.22 48.02 -12.25
CA ALA A 28 17.85 48.20 -10.85
C ALA A 28 16.37 47.90 -10.58
N GLU A 29 15.47 48.19 -11.54
CA GLU A 29 14.04 47.90 -11.45
C GLU A 29 13.69 46.42 -11.27
N LEU A 30 14.57 45.49 -11.66
CA LEU A 30 14.35 44.04 -11.52
C LEU A 30 14.92 43.48 -10.22
N ASN A 31 15.74 44.24 -9.50
CA ASN A 31 16.22 43.82 -8.19
C ASN A 31 15.05 43.82 -7.19
N GLY A 32 14.96 42.78 -6.37
CA GLY A 32 13.84 42.52 -5.46
C GLY A 32 12.65 41.80 -6.12
N HIS A 33 12.64 41.63 -7.45
CA HIS A 33 11.59 40.85 -8.12
C HIS A 33 11.76 39.35 -7.87
N ARG A 34 10.65 38.62 -7.88
CA ARG A 34 10.62 37.17 -7.70
C ARG A 34 10.64 36.46 -9.05
N GLY A 35 11.41 35.39 -9.15
CA GLY A 35 11.54 34.55 -10.33
C GLY A 35 11.50 33.07 -9.99
N VAL A 36 11.27 32.23 -11.00
CA VAL A 36 11.33 30.77 -10.88
C VAL A 36 12.38 30.24 -11.85
N VAL A 37 13.31 29.43 -11.35
CA VAL A 37 14.31 28.78 -12.19
C VAL A 37 13.62 27.79 -13.13
N VAL A 38 13.83 27.92 -14.44
CA VAL A 38 13.22 27.08 -15.50
C VAL A 38 14.18 25.97 -15.93
N ARG A 39 15.45 26.31 -16.11
CA ARG A 39 16.51 25.35 -16.49
C ARG A 39 17.89 26.00 -16.38
N TRP A 40 18.91 25.18 -16.20
CA TRP A 40 20.30 25.60 -16.39
C TRP A 40 20.63 25.60 -17.88
N ARG A 41 21.31 26.64 -18.36
CA ARG A 41 21.78 26.76 -19.74
C ARG A 41 23.30 26.62 -19.74
N GLU A 42 23.76 25.41 -20.00
CA GLU A 42 25.19 25.03 -19.95
C GLU A 42 26.03 25.80 -20.97
N ASP A 43 25.45 26.10 -22.13
CA ASP A 43 26.06 26.86 -23.22
C ASP A 43 26.47 28.29 -22.84
N CYS A 44 25.80 28.88 -21.84
CA CYS A 44 26.02 30.27 -21.44
C CYS A 44 26.23 30.49 -19.93
N GLY A 45 26.33 29.41 -19.14
CA GLY A 45 26.57 29.48 -17.70
C GLY A 45 25.51 30.27 -16.92
N ARG A 46 24.24 30.19 -17.34
CA ARG A 46 23.15 30.99 -16.77
C ARG A 46 21.91 30.15 -16.48
N TYR A 47 21.13 30.57 -15.48
CA TYR A 47 19.79 30.07 -15.29
C TYR A 47 18.83 30.77 -16.23
N ALA A 48 18.02 30.01 -16.96
CA ALA A 48 16.76 30.51 -17.45
C ALA A 48 15.83 30.70 -16.25
N VAL A 49 15.41 31.93 -15.98
CA VAL A 49 14.53 32.28 -14.87
C VAL A 49 13.30 32.98 -15.43
N ARG A 50 12.12 32.51 -15.06
CA ARG A 50 10.85 33.13 -15.46
C ARG A 50 10.47 34.20 -14.45
N VAL A 51 10.39 35.43 -14.91
CA VAL A 51 10.03 36.62 -14.12
C VAL A 51 8.86 37.30 -14.82
N ALA A 52 7.74 37.47 -14.13
CA ALA A 52 6.50 38.07 -14.68
C ALA A 52 6.08 37.48 -16.05
N GLY A 53 6.17 36.15 -16.20
CA GLY A 53 5.77 35.44 -17.42
C GLY A 53 6.80 35.45 -18.57
N LYS A 54 7.93 36.17 -18.44
CA LYS A 54 9.01 36.18 -19.44
C LYS A 54 10.22 35.42 -18.93
N GLU A 55 10.85 34.64 -19.81
CA GLU A 55 12.07 33.89 -19.50
C GLU A 55 13.31 34.76 -19.75
N MET A 56 14.22 34.81 -18.77
CA MET A 56 15.43 35.64 -18.79
C MET A 56 16.65 34.80 -18.38
N GLY A 57 17.80 35.01 -19.02
CA GLY A 57 19.05 34.34 -18.65
C GLY A 57 19.82 35.10 -17.57
N LEU A 58 19.79 34.61 -16.33
CA LEU A 58 20.37 35.27 -15.16
C LEU A 58 21.58 34.49 -14.62
N ARG A 59 22.57 35.22 -14.09
CA ARG A 59 23.74 34.59 -13.47
C ARG A 59 23.36 34.04 -12.09
N PRO A 60 24.03 32.98 -11.61
CA PRO A 60 23.78 32.40 -10.29
C PRO A 60 23.90 33.42 -9.16
N GLU A 61 24.91 34.28 -9.22
CA GLU A 61 25.19 35.38 -8.28
C GLU A 61 24.09 36.44 -8.21
N ASN A 62 23.11 36.42 -9.12
CA ASN A 62 21.97 37.33 -9.13
C ASN A 62 20.69 36.73 -8.56
N LEU A 63 20.75 35.51 -8.02
CA LEU A 63 19.59 34.73 -7.59
C LEU A 63 19.78 34.28 -6.14
N LYS A 64 18.92 34.79 -5.24
CA LYS A 64 18.82 34.30 -3.86
C LYS A 64 17.61 33.38 -3.70
N PRO A 65 17.73 32.16 -3.15
CA PRO A 65 16.57 31.32 -2.83
C PRO A 65 15.52 32.07 -2.00
N GLU A 66 14.26 31.99 -2.42
CA GLU A 66 13.15 32.57 -1.68
C GLU A 66 12.64 31.56 -0.63
N GLY A 67 13.09 31.70 0.62
CA GLY A 67 12.47 31.15 1.84
C GLY A 67 12.36 29.62 1.96
N GLY A 68 13.11 29.02 2.89
CA GLY A 68 12.97 27.62 3.30
C GLY A 68 11.68 27.31 4.09
N ALA A 69 11.72 26.24 4.90
CA ALA A 69 10.60 25.60 5.63
C ALA A 69 9.47 26.51 6.17
N ALA A 70 9.77 27.73 6.61
CA ALA A 70 8.78 28.71 7.11
C ALA A 70 7.77 29.18 6.05
N VAL A 71 8.20 29.39 4.78
CA VAL A 71 7.30 29.79 3.69
C VAL A 71 6.47 28.60 3.19
N ALA A 72 7.05 27.39 3.24
CA ALA A 72 6.34 26.15 2.95
C ALA A 72 5.24 25.86 4.00
N GLN A 73 5.51 26.09 5.29
CA GLN A 73 4.51 26.02 6.35
C GLN A 73 3.39 27.06 6.17
N GLU A 74 3.73 28.31 5.78
CA GLU A 74 2.73 29.35 5.53
C GLU A 74 1.86 29.04 4.30
N MET A 75 2.45 28.47 3.23
CA MET A 75 1.69 28.01 2.06
C MET A 75 0.85 26.77 2.35
N ALA A 76 1.40 25.77 3.06
CA ALA A 76 0.66 24.60 3.49
C ALA A 76 -0.56 24.99 4.33
N LYS A 77 -0.40 25.96 5.25
CA LYS A 77 -1.51 26.50 6.06
C LYS A 77 -2.56 27.27 5.24
N LYS A 78 -2.14 27.98 4.17
CA LYS A 78 -3.05 28.70 3.26
C LYS A 78 -3.76 27.76 2.27
N LEU A 79 -3.14 26.66 1.87
CA LEU A 79 -3.67 25.70 0.91
C LEU A 79 -4.50 24.60 1.59
N SER A 80 -4.12 24.13 2.77
CA SER A 80 -4.89 23.15 3.56
C SER A 80 -6.28 23.67 3.91
N ALA A 81 -6.41 24.96 4.21
CA ALA A 81 -7.69 25.64 4.45
C ALA A 81 -8.62 25.68 3.21
N LYS A 82 -8.12 25.40 2.00
CA LYS A 82 -8.88 25.45 0.74
C LYS A 82 -9.18 24.08 0.14
N VAL A 83 -8.36 23.07 0.42
CA VAL A 83 -8.44 21.76 -0.25
C VAL A 83 -8.66 20.61 0.75
N GLY A 84 -8.35 20.80 2.03
CA GLY A 84 -8.32 19.74 3.06
C GLY A 84 -6.92 19.17 3.23
N ASP A 85 -6.57 18.71 4.43
CA ASP A 85 -5.31 17.99 4.66
C ASP A 85 -5.40 16.57 4.06
N GLY A 86 -4.34 16.09 3.42
CA GLY A 86 -4.35 14.79 2.72
C GLY A 86 -5.33 14.68 1.54
N SER A 87 -5.96 15.78 1.10
CA SER A 87 -6.84 15.78 -0.08
C SER A 87 -6.01 15.58 -1.34
N MET A 88 -6.15 14.41 -1.96
CA MET A 88 -5.50 14.06 -3.22
C MET A 88 -5.96 15.06 -4.32
N TYR A 89 -5.01 15.86 -4.83
CA TYR A 89 -5.19 17.21 -5.39
C TYR A 89 -5.99 17.34 -6.72
N ASN A 90 -6.69 18.48 -6.89
CA ASN A 90 -7.46 18.90 -8.08
C ASN A 90 -6.56 19.54 -9.19
N PRO A 91 -6.43 18.93 -10.39
CA PRO A 91 -5.55 19.40 -11.48
C PRO A 91 -5.84 20.81 -12.02
N GLU A 92 -7.10 21.27 -11.97
CA GLU A 92 -7.48 22.60 -12.48
C GLU A 92 -6.90 23.73 -11.60
N ALA A 93 -6.79 23.51 -10.30
CA ALA A 93 -6.18 24.47 -9.38
C ALA A 93 -4.67 24.57 -9.59
N TYR A 94 -3.96 23.46 -9.83
CA TYR A 94 -2.50 23.44 -10.05
C TYR A 94 -2.10 24.15 -11.34
N SER A 95 -2.88 23.99 -12.42
CA SER A 95 -2.63 24.69 -13.69
C SER A 95 -2.72 26.23 -13.59
N ARG A 96 -3.41 26.73 -12.55
CA ARG A 96 -3.60 28.16 -12.27
C ARG A 96 -2.58 28.71 -11.26
N ILE A 97 -1.74 27.86 -10.69
CA ILE A 97 -0.65 28.26 -9.79
C ILE A 97 0.56 28.69 -10.65
N PRO A 98 1.07 29.93 -10.48
CA PRO A 98 2.25 30.40 -11.19
C PRO A 98 3.47 29.51 -10.88
N GLY A 99 3.95 28.73 -11.87
CA GLY A 99 5.12 27.85 -11.72
C GLY A 99 4.87 26.35 -11.93
N ALA A 100 3.63 25.91 -12.13
CA ALA A 100 3.33 24.53 -12.54
C ALA A 100 4.10 24.15 -13.82
N GLY A 101 4.82 23.02 -13.78
CA GLY A 101 5.63 22.51 -14.90
C GLY A 101 4.79 22.14 -16.14
N PRO A 102 5.43 21.86 -17.30
CA PRO A 102 4.71 21.56 -18.51
C PRO A 102 3.93 20.22 -18.39
N LYS A 103 2.66 20.26 -18.81
CA LYS A 103 1.68 19.18 -19.14
C LYS A 103 1.78 17.81 -18.40
N MET A 104 0.63 17.37 -17.89
CA MET A 104 0.41 16.10 -17.18
C MET A 104 0.49 14.85 -18.09
N THR A 105 1.68 14.44 -18.55
CA THR A 105 1.84 13.24 -19.41
C THR A 105 2.66 12.10 -18.80
N HIS A 106 3.12 12.21 -17.55
CA HIS A 106 4.03 11.23 -16.93
C HIS A 106 3.66 10.86 -15.49
N TRP A 107 2.41 10.45 -15.25
CA TRP A 107 1.96 10.02 -13.91
C TRP A 107 1.60 8.53 -13.92
N VAL A 108 2.20 7.74 -13.03
CA VAL A 108 1.71 6.40 -12.65
C VAL A 108 0.98 6.58 -11.33
N GLY A 109 -0.36 6.53 -11.35
CA GLY A 109 -1.16 6.84 -10.16
C GLY A 109 -1.13 8.32 -9.79
N GLN A 110 -0.78 8.63 -8.54
CA GLN A 110 -0.73 9.97 -7.95
C GLN A 110 0.68 10.54 -7.82
N VAL A 111 1.66 9.96 -8.52
CA VAL A 111 3.06 10.36 -8.48
C VAL A 111 3.57 10.63 -9.91
N LYS A 112 4.27 11.76 -10.11
CA LYS A 112 4.96 12.06 -11.36
C LYS A 112 6.15 11.11 -11.43
N ALA A 113 6.13 10.23 -12.43
CA ALA A 113 7.23 9.30 -12.63
C ALA A 113 8.50 10.10 -12.92
N GLY A 114 9.49 9.97 -12.03
CA GLY A 114 10.83 10.50 -12.24
C GLY A 114 11.75 9.43 -12.83
N ARG A 115 13.02 9.51 -12.49
CA ARG A 115 14.06 8.63 -13.02
C ARG A 115 14.17 7.36 -12.18
N ARG A 116 14.12 6.20 -12.83
CA ARG A 116 14.52 4.91 -12.24
C ARG A 116 15.99 4.64 -12.56
N VAL A 117 16.78 4.30 -11.55
CA VAL A 117 18.18 3.90 -11.69
C VAL A 117 18.43 2.62 -10.90
N MET A 118 19.41 1.83 -11.34
CA MET A 118 19.92 0.71 -10.56
C MET A 118 21.16 1.18 -9.80
N VAL A 119 21.06 1.31 -8.47
CA VAL A 119 22.15 1.80 -7.63
C VAL A 119 23.03 0.62 -7.21
N ARG A 120 24.32 0.69 -7.50
CA ARG A 120 25.30 -0.34 -7.14
C ARG A 120 26.30 0.24 -6.14
N ALA A 121 26.88 -0.59 -5.28
CA ALA A 121 27.93 -0.16 -4.38
C ALA A 121 29.16 0.31 -5.18
N GLU A 122 29.83 1.37 -4.70
CA GLU A 122 31.14 1.79 -5.20
C GLU A 122 32.22 0.79 -4.78
N GLU A 123 33.01 0.29 -5.73
CA GLU A 123 34.16 -0.60 -5.49
C GLU A 123 33.82 -1.87 -4.68
N THR A 124 33.31 -2.90 -5.35
CA THR A 124 33.14 -4.24 -4.78
C THR A 124 34.15 -5.21 -5.37
N SER A 125 34.75 -6.09 -4.56
CA SER A 125 35.50 -7.23 -5.12
C SER A 125 34.52 -8.13 -5.89
N ALA A 126 34.86 -8.47 -7.13
CA ALA A 126 33.99 -9.25 -8.02
C ALA A 126 33.82 -10.73 -7.57
N GLU A 127 34.50 -11.15 -6.50
CA GLU A 127 34.66 -12.55 -6.09
C GLU A 127 34.48 -12.76 -4.56
N ALA A 128 33.56 -12.02 -3.93
CA ALA A 128 33.24 -12.30 -2.53
C ALA A 128 32.45 -13.62 -2.40
N GLU A 129 32.81 -14.46 -1.43
CA GLU A 129 32.07 -15.69 -1.16
C GLU A 129 30.60 -15.38 -0.82
N PRO A 130 29.63 -16.18 -1.31
CA PRO A 130 28.22 -15.97 -0.97
C PRO A 130 28.00 -16.09 0.53
N VAL A 131 27.30 -15.12 1.11
CA VAL A 131 27.00 -15.06 2.53
C VAL A 131 25.97 -16.16 2.87
N PRO A 132 26.28 -17.06 3.82
CA PRO A 132 25.34 -18.08 4.25
C PRO A 132 24.19 -17.46 5.06
N LEU A 133 23.00 -18.07 4.97
CA LEU A 133 21.90 -17.73 5.87
C LEU A 133 22.11 -18.42 7.22
N TRP A 134 22.14 -17.65 8.30
CA TRP A 134 22.13 -18.20 9.66
C TRP A 134 20.68 -18.48 10.10
N PHE A 135 20.53 -19.18 11.22
CA PHE A 135 19.25 -19.59 11.80
C PHE A 135 18.16 -18.50 11.71
N GLY A 136 18.47 -17.27 12.12
CA GLY A 136 17.52 -16.16 12.15
C GLY A 136 16.94 -15.76 10.78
N ASP A 137 17.66 -15.99 9.69
CA ASP A 137 17.19 -15.62 8.34
C ASP A 137 16.37 -16.73 7.67
N GLN A 138 16.64 -17.99 8.02
CA GLN A 138 16.16 -19.16 7.26
C GLN A 138 14.63 -19.25 7.22
N GLY A 139 13.95 -18.81 8.28
CA GLY A 139 12.49 -18.76 8.34
C GLY A 139 11.83 -17.78 7.35
N PHE A 140 12.61 -16.89 6.73
CA PHE A 140 12.10 -15.78 5.93
C PHE A 140 12.38 -15.91 4.43
N VAL A 141 12.99 -17.00 3.96
CA VAL A 141 13.33 -17.22 2.54
C VAL A 141 12.12 -17.09 1.62
N ASN A 142 10.96 -17.60 2.03
CA ASN A 142 9.73 -17.54 1.27
C ASN A 142 8.77 -16.46 1.81
N SER A 143 9.27 -15.45 2.51
CA SER A 143 8.45 -14.35 3.03
C SER A 143 8.23 -13.28 1.96
N ALA A 144 7.12 -12.55 2.06
CA ALA A 144 6.91 -11.38 1.23
C ALA A 144 7.80 -10.23 1.70
N PRO A 145 8.23 -9.31 0.80
CA PRO A 145 8.90 -8.09 1.20
C PRO A 145 8.07 -7.26 2.18
N VAL A 146 8.74 -6.52 3.05
CA VAL A 146 8.12 -5.55 3.95
C VAL A 146 8.19 -4.18 3.32
N ASP A 147 7.03 -3.54 3.22
CA ASP A 147 6.85 -2.20 2.67
C ASP A 147 6.82 -1.18 3.82
N VAL A 148 7.77 -0.24 3.84
CA VAL A 148 7.91 0.80 4.86
C VAL A 148 7.90 2.17 4.19
N ALA A 149 7.01 3.06 4.62
CA ALA A 149 6.94 4.44 4.14
C ALA A 149 7.44 5.38 5.23
N LEU A 150 8.42 6.21 4.91
CA LEU A 150 9.08 7.15 5.82
C LEU A 150 8.81 8.58 5.32
N LEU A 151 8.04 9.34 6.09
CA LEU A 151 7.79 10.75 5.81
C LEU A 151 8.98 11.58 6.31
N LEU A 152 9.57 12.36 5.42
CA LEU A 152 10.76 13.16 5.66
C LEU A 152 10.38 14.63 5.76
N GLU A 153 10.92 15.33 6.76
CA GLU A 153 10.74 16.78 6.88
C GLU A 153 11.53 17.54 5.80
N ASP A 154 12.73 17.03 5.50
CA ASP A 154 13.65 17.60 4.53
C ASP A 154 14.35 16.51 3.71
N VAL A 155 14.22 16.57 2.38
CA VAL A 155 14.94 15.70 1.42
C VAL A 155 16.31 16.25 1.03
N GLY A 156 16.71 17.40 1.56
CA GLY A 156 17.97 18.06 1.31
C GLY A 156 18.00 18.90 0.03
N ASP A 157 19.15 19.57 -0.17
CA ASP A 157 19.37 20.53 -1.26
C ASP A 157 19.54 19.91 -2.66
N ASP A 158 19.69 18.59 -2.74
CA ASP A 158 19.71 17.86 -3.99
C ASP A 158 19.05 16.48 -3.84
N VAL A 159 17.88 16.28 -4.46
CA VAL A 159 17.19 14.98 -4.44
C VAL A 159 17.98 13.94 -5.23
N ASP A 160 18.72 14.38 -6.25
CA ASP A 160 19.55 13.49 -7.07
C ASP A 160 20.82 13.02 -6.33
N ALA A 161 21.11 13.57 -5.14
CA ALA A 161 22.20 13.09 -4.28
C ALA A 161 21.87 11.78 -3.55
N TRP A 162 20.59 11.45 -3.37
CA TRP A 162 20.14 10.25 -2.65
C TRP A 162 20.64 8.93 -3.26
N PRO A 163 20.54 8.70 -4.58
CA PRO A 163 21.15 7.53 -5.23
C PRO A 163 22.67 7.43 -4.99
N SER A 164 23.40 8.54 -5.07
CA SER A 164 24.85 8.55 -4.85
C SER A 164 25.22 8.32 -3.37
N ALA A 165 24.42 8.86 -2.44
CA ALA A 165 24.55 8.55 -1.01
C ALA A 165 24.27 7.07 -0.72
N LEU A 166 23.27 6.47 -1.39
CA LEU A 166 22.99 5.04 -1.27
C LEU A 166 24.16 4.22 -1.77
N GLN A 167 24.71 4.57 -2.93
CA GLN A 167 25.88 3.91 -3.51
C GLN A 167 27.08 3.87 -2.54
N ARG A 168 27.33 4.94 -1.78
CA ARG A 168 28.35 4.97 -0.72
C ARG A 168 27.96 4.15 0.49
N ALA A 169 26.71 4.25 0.94
CA ALA A 169 26.20 3.47 2.07
C ALA A 169 26.30 1.96 1.79
N LEU A 170 25.99 1.51 0.58
CA LEU A 170 26.05 0.10 0.16
C LEU A 170 27.45 -0.54 0.29
N ARG A 171 28.54 0.25 0.37
CA ARG A 171 29.87 -0.28 0.71
C ARG A 171 29.88 -0.96 2.09
N ARG A 172 29.08 -0.43 3.02
CA ARG A 172 28.92 -0.97 4.38
C ARG A 172 27.78 -1.97 4.49
N PHE A 173 27.00 -2.19 3.41
CA PHE A 173 25.86 -3.10 3.39
C PHE A 173 25.82 -3.87 2.05
N PRO A 174 26.87 -4.63 1.72
CA PRO A 174 27.00 -5.28 0.41
C PRO A 174 25.84 -6.26 0.13
N GLU A 175 25.25 -6.86 1.17
CA GLU A 175 24.10 -7.78 1.05
C GLU A 175 22.87 -7.10 0.44
N ALA A 176 22.66 -5.81 0.70
CA ALA A 176 21.49 -5.07 0.21
C ALA A 176 21.50 -4.92 -1.31
N ALA A 177 22.69 -4.86 -1.92
CA ALA A 177 22.87 -4.87 -3.38
C ALA A 177 22.98 -6.29 -3.97
N GLY A 178 22.93 -7.34 -3.13
CA GLY A 178 23.06 -8.73 -3.52
C GLY A 178 21.77 -9.36 -4.05
N ARG A 179 21.81 -10.69 -4.24
CA ARG A 179 20.67 -11.51 -4.67
C ARG A 179 20.57 -12.78 -3.85
N LEU A 180 19.35 -13.16 -3.48
CA LEU A 180 19.09 -14.44 -2.82
C LEU A 180 19.04 -15.53 -3.89
N ARG A 181 19.89 -16.56 -3.77
CA ARG A 181 19.88 -17.71 -4.70
C ARG A 181 20.04 -19.03 -3.95
N GLN A 182 19.53 -20.10 -4.56
CA GLN A 182 19.69 -21.45 -4.05
C GLN A 182 20.96 -22.09 -4.62
N VAL A 183 21.76 -22.72 -3.78
CA VAL A 183 23.01 -23.39 -4.12
C VAL A 183 22.90 -24.86 -3.75
N LYS A 184 23.26 -25.74 -4.69
CA LYS A 184 23.36 -27.18 -4.46
C LYS A 184 24.81 -27.55 -4.16
N LYS A 185 25.08 -28.07 -2.96
CA LYS A 185 26.39 -28.62 -2.57
C LYS A 185 26.19 -29.96 -1.89
N ASP A 186 26.93 -30.98 -2.30
CA ASP A 186 26.86 -32.35 -1.73
C ASP A 186 25.44 -32.93 -1.67
N GLY A 187 24.63 -32.64 -2.70
CA GLY A 187 23.23 -33.08 -2.78
C GLY A 187 22.24 -32.29 -1.91
N LYS A 188 22.70 -31.38 -1.04
CA LYS A 188 21.85 -30.51 -0.22
C LYS A 188 21.66 -29.14 -0.88
N LEU A 189 20.41 -28.67 -0.89
CA LEU A 189 20.07 -27.33 -1.33
C LEU A 189 20.14 -26.36 -0.14
N SER A 190 20.82 -25.24 -0.32
CA SER A 190 20.94 -24.18 0.70
C SER A 190 20.74 -22.82 0.05
N TRP A 191 20.06 -21.91 0.74
CA TRP A 191 19.91 -20.53 0.29
C TRP A 191 21.08 -19.68 0.75
N LYS A 192 21.55 -18.77 -0.11
CA LYS A 192 22.66 -17.86 0.18
C LYS A 192 22.42 -16.49 -0.46
N ILE A 193 22.99 -15.45 0.16
CA ILE A 193 23.02 -14.11 -0.43
C ILE A 193 24.30 -13.98 -1.24
N PHE A 194 24.15 -13.83 -2.56
CA PHE A 194 25.25 -13.57 -3.47
C PHE A 194 25.56 -12.08 -3.47
N LEU A 195 26.79 -11.73 -3.10
CA LEU A 195 27.31 -10.36 -3.13
C LEU A 195 27.72 -9.97 -4.55
N ASN A 196 26.83 -10.16 -5.52
CA ASN A 196 27.10 -9.93 -6.95
C ASN A 196 26.99 -8.44 -7.35
N ASN A 197 26.78 -7.56 -6.36
CA ASN A 197 26.49 -6.13 -6.57
C ASN A 197 25.43 -5.90 -7.67
N GLY A 198 24.40 -6.77 -7.72
CA GLY A 198 23.28 -6.72 -8.66
C GLY A 198 22.50 -5.39 -8.61
N GLY A 199 22.66 -4.66 -7.52
CA GLY A 199 22.16 -3.30 -7.32
C GLY A 199 20.75 -3.26 -6.73
N VAL A 200 20.40 -2.06 -6.26
CA VAL A 200 19.12 -1.69 -5.64
C VAL A 200 18.33 -0.84 -6.63
N PRO A 201 17.15 -1.26 -7.08
CA PRO A 201 16.26 -0.41 -7.84
C PRO A 201 15.88 0.83 -7.02
N PHE A 202 16.18 2.00 -7.57
CA PHE A 202 15.88 3.28 -6.94
C PHE A 202 15.06 4.14 -7.90
N THR A 203 13.88 4.57 -7.47
CA THR A 203 13.00 5.42 -8.25
C THR A 203 12.89 6.80 -7.60
N THR A 204 13.27 7.85 -8.32
CA THR A 204 12.91 9.23 -7.95
C THR A 204 11.55 9.57 -8.53
N ALA A 205 10.76 10.35 -7.81
CA ALA A 205 9.44 10.77 -8.24
C ALA A 205 9.03 12.08 -7.54
N SER A 206 7.99 12.74 -8.02
CA SER A 206 7.51 13.98 -7.40
C SER A 206 5.99 14.07 -7.29
N VAL A 207 5.52 14.88 -6.34
CA VAL A 207 4.11 15.27 -6.19
C VAL A 207 3.99 16.81 -6.14
N PRO A 208 2.84 17.41 -6.50
CA PRO A 208 2.60 18.84 -6.28
C PRO A 208 2.75 19.23 -4.81
N PRO A 209 2.89 20.53 -4.49
CA PRO A 209 2.76 21.03 -3.12
C PRO A 209 1.49 20.50 -2.44
N CYS A 210 1.60 20.11 -1.16
CA CYS A 210 0.55 19.46 -0.37
C CYS A 210 0.08 18.10 -0.92
N GLY A 211 0.87 17.44 -1.76
CA GLY A 211 0.57 16.13 -2.34
C GLY A 211 0.95 14.95 -1.46
N LEU A 212 1.82 15.16 -0.47
CA LEU A 212 2.17 14.13 0.53
C LEU A 212 1.18 14.14 1.71
N PRO A 213 0.85 12.96 2.29
CA PRO A 213 -0.02 12.90 3.45
C PRO A 213 0.58 13.61 4.67
N SER A 214 -0.28 13.97 5.62
CA SER A 214 0.16 14.36 6.97
C SER A 214 0.75 13.14 7.71
N ALA A 215 1.43 13.38 8.84
CA ALA A 215 1.96 12.32 9.68
C ALA A 215 0.84 11.37 10.17
N GLU A 216 -0.30 11.94 10.53
CA GLU A 216 -1.51 11.27 11.02
C GLU A 216 -2.14 10.43 9.90
N ALA A 217 -2.27 11.01 8.69
CA ALA A 217 -2.89 10.36 7.54
C ALA A 217 -1.98 9.34 6.82
N LEU A 218 -0.67 9.31 7.12
CA LEU A 218 0.30 8.48 6.40
C LEU A 218 -0.08 6.99 6.39
N GLN A 219 -0.46 6.43 7.54
CA GLN A 219 -0.80 5.00 7.61
C GLN A 219 -2.05 4.66 6.83
N LEU A 220 -3.03 5.57 6.80
CA LEU A 220 -4.23 5.42 5.99
C LEU A 220 -3.89 5.42 4.50
N ALA A 221 -3.02 6.33 4.06
CA ALA A 221 -2.55 6.37 2.68
C ALA A 221 -1.78 5.09 2.27
N CYS A 222 -1.10 4.44 3.22
CA CYS A 222 -0.43 3.15 3.01
C CYS A 222 -1.36 1.92 3.02
N GLN A 223 -2.67 2.10 3.22
CA GLN A 223 -3.66 1.02 3.08
C GLN A 223 -4.06 0.74 1.64
N ASP A 224 -3.85 1.71 0.74
CA ASP A 224 -4.17 1.59 -0.67
C ASP A 224 -2.98 1.03 -1.47
N ASP A 225 -3.15 -0.18 -2.00
CA ASP A 225 -2.14 -0.83 -2.85
C ASP A 225 -1.92 -0.05 -4.17
N SER A 226 -2.83 0.87 -4.51
CA SER A 226 -2.74 1.77 -5.66
C SER A 226 -2.21 3.17 -5.33
N SER A 227 -1.81 3.43 -4.08
CA SER A 227 -1.17 4.70 -3.64
C SER A 227 0.03 5.09 -4.50
N GLY A 228 0.71 4.11 -5.09
CA GLY A 228 1.90 4.33 -5.91
C GLY A 228 3.13 4.71 -5.08
N PHE A 229 3.10 4.56 -3.75
CA PHE A 229 4.25 4.84 -2.89
C PHE A 229 5.36 3.80 -3.03
N PHE A 230 5.01 2.53 -3.15
CA PHE A 230 5.97 1.43 -3.23
C PHE A 230 6.30 1.07 -4.69
N ASP A 231 7.52 0.61 -4.94
CA ASP A 231 7.91 0.04 -6.24
C ASP A 231 7.47 -1.42 -6.30
N THR A 232 6.28 -1.66 -6.85
CA THR A 232 5.66 -2.99 -6.97
C THR A 232 6.03 -3.71 -8.27
N GLY A 233 6.95 -3.18 -9.09
CA GLY A 233 7.27 -3.76 -10.39
C GLY A 233 7.85 -5.17 -10.29
N MET A 234 7.51 -6.06 -11.23
CA MET A 234 8.23 -7.32 -11.42
C MET A 234 9.69 -7.01 -11.74
N ALA A 235 10.65 -7.76 -11.18
CA ALA A 235 12.04 -7.63 -11.60
C ALA A 235 12.15 -8.02 -13.08
N GLU A 236 12.87 -7.24 -13.88
CA GLU A 236 13.25 -7.66 -15.23
C GLU A 236 14.32 -8.77 -15.08
N GLY A 237 13.90 -10.04 -15.14
CA GLY A 237 14.78 -11.22 -15.06
C GLY A 237 14.54 -12.15 -13.86
N GLU A 238 15.26 -13.27 -13.83
CA GLU A 238 15.12 -14.38 -12.86
C GLU A 238 15.57 -14.08 -11.42
N GLU A 239 16.02 -12.86 -11.10
CA GLU A 239 16.65 -12.54 -9.81
C GLU A 239 16.02 -11.35 -9.09
N GLU A 240 15.29 -11.63 -7.99
CA GLU A 240 14.60 -10.64 -7.18
C GLU A 240 15.58 -9.80 -6.33
N PRO A 241 15.50 -8.45 -6.37
CA PRO A 241 16.27 -7.57 -5.49
C PRO A 241 15.86 -7.72 -4.01
N LEU A 242 16.84 -7.70 -3.11
CA LEU A 242 16.62 -7.75 -1.66
C LEU A 242 16.13 -6.43 -1.07
N LEU A 243 16.36 -5.32 -1.77
CA LEU A 243 15.97 -3.96 -1.38
C LEU A 243 15.49 -3.21 -2.64
N ARG A 244 14.40 -2.45 -2.49
CA ARG A 244 13.88 -1.51 -3.49
C ARG A 244 13.53 -0.22 -2.82
N VAL A 245 13.74 0.89 -3.51
CA VAL A 245 13.50 2.21 -2.93
C VAL A 245 12.80 3.12 -3.92
N LYS A 246 11.87 3.92 -3.40
CA LYS A 246 11.24 5.02 -4.10
C LYS A 246 11.26 6.27 -3.24
N LEU A 247 11.85 7.34 -3.74
CA LEU A 247 11.86 8.65 -3.10
C LEU A 247 10.90 9.57 -3.86
N ILE A 248 9.87 10.04 -3.17
CA ILE A 248 8.85 10.93 -3.68
C ILE A 248 9.01 12.28 -2.99
N HIS A 249 9.41 13.32 -3.71
CA HIS A 249 9.55 14.65 -3.11
C HIS A 249 8.36 15.55 -3.45
N GLU A 250 8.01 16.45 -2.53
CA GLU A 250 6.94 17.42 -2.73
C GLU A 250 7.50 18.69 -3.41
N GLU A 251 7.08 18.95 -4.65
CA GLU A 251 7.60 20.04 -5.49
C GLU A 251 7.47 21.40 -4.79
N GLY A 252 8.57 22.15 -4.74
CA GLY A 252 8.58 23.48 -4.12
C GLY A 252 8.62 23.47 -2.59
N THR A 253 8.76 22.31 -1.95
CA THR A 253 8.96 22.16 -0.50
C THR A 253 10.18 21.29 -0.21
N ALA A 254 10.55 21.20 1.07
CA ALA A 254 11.58 20.29 1.56
C ALA A 254 11.03 18.88 1.84
N ARG A 255 9.70 18.69 1.89
CA ARG A 255 9.11 17.42 2.33
C ARG A 255 9.32 16.30 1.32
N GLY A 256 9.44 15.08 1.84
CA GLY A 256 9.53 13.88 1.02
C GLY A 256 8.91 12.67 1.66
N LEU A 257 8.74 11.63 0.86
CA LEU A 257 8.34 10.30 1.28
C LEU A 257 9.33 9.30 0.70
N LEU A 258 10.09 8.65 1.57
CA LEU A 258 10.99 7.56 1.24
C LEU A 258 10.29 6.23 1.50
N ALA A 259 9.87 5.56 0.43
CA ALA A 259 9.28 4.24 0.48
C ALA A 259 10.35 3.18 0.23
N VAL A 260 10.48 2.23 1.15
CA VAL A 260 11.45 1.14 1.10
C VAL A 260 10.71 -0.19 1.14
N SER A 261 11.01 -1.07 0.20
CA SER A 261 10.56 -2.46 0.20
C SER A 261 11.77 -3.36 0.37
N PHE A 262 11.85 -4.15 1.45
CA PHE A 262 13.00 -5.02 1.71
C PHE A 262 12.58 -6.45 2.05
N HIS A 263 13.38 -7.42 1.63
CA HIS A 263 13.17 -8.82 1.93
C HIS A 263 13.66 -9.15 3.35
N HIS A 264 12.87 -9.85 4.17
CA HIS A 264 13.23 -10.12 5.57
C HIS A 264 14.50 -10.97 5.78
N VAL A 265 14.95 -11.70 4.75
CA VAL A 265 16.25 -12.39 4.74
C VAL A 265 17.43 -11.43 4.74
N LEU A 266 17.23 -10.20 4.23
CA LEU A 266 18.26 -9.17 4.27
C LEU A 266 18.54 -8.78 5.72
N CYS A 267 17.52 -8.36 6.45
CA CYS A 267 17.61 -7.93 7.84
C CYS A 267 16.23 -7.83 8.52
N ASP A 268 16.22 -7.56 9.82
CA ASP A 268 15.05 -7.09 10.56
C ASP A 268 14.95 -5.55 10.56
N ILE A 269 13.97 -4.99 11.30
CA ILE A 269 13.72 -3.54 11.34
C ILE A 269 14.89 -2.73 11.95
N PHE A 270 15.69 -3.32 12.84
CA PHE A 270 16.87 -2.67 13.41
C PHE A 270 18.00 -2.60 12.38
N GLY A 271 18.16 -3.66 11.58
CA GLY A 271 19.07 -3.64 10.43
C GLY A 271 18.66 -2.59 9.40
N LEU A 272 17.37 -2.49 9.07
CA LEU A 272 16.86 -1.43 8.19
C LEU A 272 17.16 -0.04 8.74
N ALA A 273 16.91 0.20 10.04
CA ALA A 273 17.21 1.47 10.69
C ALA A 273 18.72 1.82 10.61
N ALA A 274 19.60 0.83 10.80
CA ALA A 274 21.05 1.03 10.66
C ALA A 274 21.44 1.42 9.23
N LEU A 275 20.87 0.76 8.20
CA LEU A 275 21.06 1.11 6.80
C LEU A 275 20.57 2.52 6.50
N LEU A 276 19.35 2.88 6.93
CA LEU A 276 18.76 4.20 6.72
C LEU A 276 19.58 5.31 7.38
N ARG A 277 20.07 5.09 8.61
CA ARG A 277 20.94 6.04 9.31
C ARG A 277 22.26 6.24 8.58
N ALA A 278 22.91 5.16 8.15
CA ALA A 278 24.15 5.24 7.39
C ALA A 278 23.94 5.95 6.04
N TRP A 279 22.84 5.65 5.36
CA TRP A 279 22.49 6.27 4.09
C TRP A 279 22.20 7.76 4.23
N HIS A 280 21.38 8.16 5.19
CA HIS A 280 21.12 9.57 5.43
C HIS A 280 22.40 10.33 5.81
N GLY A 281 23.28 9.72 6.63
CA GLY A 281 24.58 10.30 6.95
C GLY A 281 25.48 10.57 5.74
N GLU A 282 25.36 9.78 4.67
CA GLU A 282 26.11 9.99 3.42
C GLU A 282 25.61 11.20 2.61
N LEU A 283 24.46 11.81 2.97
CA LEU A 283 23.98 13.05 2.35
C LEU A 283 24.72 14.29 2.88
N ASP A 284 25.25 14.23 4.10
CA ASP A 284 26.00 15.33 4.73
C ASP A 284 27.46 14.93 4.95
N VAL A 285 28.32 15.30 4.00
CA VAL A 285 29.76 14.99 4.01
C VAL A 285 30.49 15.66 5.19
N SER A 286 29.88 16.66 5.86
CA SER A 286 30.44 17.33 7.04
C SER A 286 30.11 16.63 8.36
N ALA A 287 29.07 15.80 8.37
CA ALA A 287 28.64 14.99 9.50
C ALA A 287 29.32 13.61 9.48
N SER A 288 30.65 13.57 9.41
CA SER A 288 31.40 12.32 9.63
C SER A 288 31.41 11.98 11.12
N GLY A 289 30.26 11.57 11.65
CA GLY A 289 30.18 10.97 12.99
C GLY A 289 31.03 9.70 13.04
N THR A 290 31.65 9.43 14.18
CA THR A 290 32.31 8.15 14.44
C THR A 290 31.27 7.04 14.39
N TRP A 291 31.26 6.30 13.29
CA TRP A 291 30.35 5.18 13.09
C TRP A 291 30.99 3.91 13.61
N GLU A 292 30.25 3.20 14.44
CA GLU A 292 30.68 1.95 15.00
C GLU A 292 30.44 0.81 13.99
N PRO A 293 31.43 -0.04 13.67
CA PRO A 293 31.27 -1.05 12.62
C PRO A 293 30.12 -2.03 12.91
N LEU A 294 29.35 -2.39 11.89
CA LEU A 294 28.41 -3.51 11.96
C LEU A 294 29.16 -4.83 11.75
N SER A 295 28.62 -5.90 12.32
CA SER A 295 29.06 -7.26 11.99
C SER A 295 28.22 -7.81 10.83
N HIS A 296 28.89 -8.43 9.86
CA HIS A 296 28.28 -9.13 8.74
C HIS A 296 28.50 -10.66 8.84
N ASP A 297 29.11 -11.11 9.94
CA ASP A 297 29.52 -12.50 10.11
C ASP A 297 28.36 -13.40 10.57
N ARG A 298 27.52 -13.78 9.61
CA ARG A 298 26.44 -14.76 9.81
C ARG A 298 26.97 -16.15 10.18
N GLY A 299 28.23 -16.46 9.85
CA GLY A 299 28.88 -17.71 10.22
C GLY A 299 29.20 -17.77 11.72
N ALA A 300 29.80 -16.71 12.27
CA ALA A 300 30.04 -16.58 13.71
C ALA A 300 28.71 -16.59 14.50
N ALA A 301 27.66 -15.95 13.96
CA ALA A 301 26.32 -16.02 14.56
C ALA A 301 25.77 -17.45 14.61
N GLN A 302 25.90 -18.20 13.51
CA GLN A 302 25.49 -19.61 13.46
C GLN A 302 26.31 -20.45 14.45
N ALA A 303 27.62 -20.27 14.51
CA ALA A 303 28.49 -21.00 15.45
C ALA A 303 28.15 -20.70 16.91
N ALA A 304 27.87 -19.44 17.26
CA ALA A 304 27.43 -19.05 18.60
C ALA A 304 26.08 -19.70 18.95
N PHE A 305 25.15 -19.72 18.00
CA PHE A 305 23.85 -20.38 18.15
C PHE A 305 23.99 -21.90 18.36
N ASP A 306 24.80 -22.57 17.53
CA ASP A 306 25.05 -24.01 17.60
C ASP A 306 25.81 -24.43 18.87
N ALA A 307 26.58 -23.52 19.46
CA ALA A 307 27.32 -23.74 20.71
C ALA A 307 26.48 -23.45 21.97
N ALA A 308 25.40 -22.67 21.89
CA ALA A 308 24.63 -22.25 23.05
C ALA A 308 23.88 -23.43 23.70
N GLU A 309 24.00 -23.66 24.99
CA GLU A 309 23.22 -24.72 25.63
C GLU A 309 21.71 -24.45 25.51
N VAL A 310 20.92 -25.48 25.19
CA VAL A 310 19.45 -25.39 25.14
C VAL A 310 18.98 -25.05 26.55
N ALA A 311 18.26 -23.93 26.70
CA ALA A 311 17.67 -23.62 27.99
C ALA A 311 16.67 -24.71 28.37
N GLU A 312 16.74 -25.22 29.61
CA GLU A 312 15.65 -26.01 30.16
C GLU A 312 14.40 -25.13 30.19
N ALA A 313 13.25 -25.66 29.76
CA ALA A 313 12.00 -24.92 29.69
C ALA A 313 11.68 -24.30 31.06
N PRO A 314 11.98 -23.01 31.28
CA PRO A 314 11.94 -22.45 32.59
C PRO A 314 10.50 -22.10 32.95
N GLU A 315 10.20 -22.11 34.25
CA GLU A 315 8.92 -21.64 34.80
C GLU A 315 8.51 -20.23 34.30
N VAL A 316 9.48 -19.45 33.80
CA VAL A 316 9.31 -18.07 33.32
C VAL A 316 8.57 -17.98 31.99
N TRP A 317 8.74 -18.93 31.06
CA TRP A 317 7.99 -18.98 29.81
C TRP A 317 6.96 -20.10 29.90
N PRO A 318 5.67 -19.77 30.10
CA PRO A 318 4.64 -20.79 30.20
C PRO A 318 4.68 -21.69 28.97
N LEU A 319 4.92 -22.98 29.22
CA LEU A 319 5.07 -24.00 28.20
C LEU A 319 3.76 -24.27 27.49
N HIS A 320 3.80 -24.25 26.15
CA HIS A 320 2.83 -24.97 25.36
C HIS A 320 3.31 -26.41 25.22
N SER A 321 2.48 -27.38 25.61
CA SER A 321 2.84 -28.76 25.32
C SER A 321 2.89 -28.95 23.80
N ARG A 322 3.85 -29.75 23.30
CA ARG A 322 3.89 -30.15 21.87
C ARG A 322 2.54 -30.73 21.40
N ALA A 323 1.77 -31.32 22.32
CA ALA A 323 0.42 -31.80 22.04
C ALA A 323 -0.55 -30.63 21.77
N THR A 324 -0.52 -29.57 22.57
CA THR A 324 -1.35 -28.36 22.39
C THR A 324 -1.07 -27.68 21.05
N GLU A 325 0.20 -27.54 20.66
CA GLU A 325 0.58 -26.95 19.37
C GLU A 325 0.14 -27.81 18.19
N ARG A 326 0.35 -29.12 18.25
CA ARG A 326 -0.14 -30.07 17.24
C ARG A 326 -1.65 -30.07 17.13
N TRP A 327 -2.36 -29.93 18.26
CA TRP A 327 -3.81 -29.76 18.28
C TRP A 327 -4.24 -28.43 17.64
N CYS A 328 -3.54 -27.31 17.91
CA CYS A 328 -3.80 -26.04 17.24
C CYS A 328 -3.61 -26.14 15.72
N PHE A 329 -2.53 -26.79 15.29
CA PHE A 329 -2.25 -27.05 13.87
C PHE A 329 -3.28 -27.97 13.21
N LEU A 330 -3.67 -29.06 13.88
CA LEU A 330 -4.69 -30.00 13.40
C LEU A 330 -6.07 -29.34 13.33
N ALA A 331 -6.47 -28.62 14.38
CA ALA A 331 -7.71 -27.87 14.43
C ALA A 331 -7.76 -26.79 13.34
N ARG A 332 -6.63 -26.14 13.02
CA ARG A 332 -6.48 -25.25 11.85
C ARG A 332 -6.73 -26.00 10.54
N ARG A 333 -6.11 -27.17 10.33
CA ARG A 333 -6.27 -27.94 9.08
C ARG A 333 -7.70 -28.43 8.91
N LEU A 334 -8.32 -28.91 9.98
CA LEU A 334 -9.73 -29.32 10.01
C LEU A 334 -10.68 -28.13 9.77
N ARG A 335 -10.46 -26.97 10.42
CA ARG A 335 -11.25 -25.74 10.19
C ARG A 335 -11.05 -25.13 8.81
N SER A 336 -9.85 -25.24 8.22
CA SER A 336 -9.59 -24.82 6.84
C SER A 336 -10.22 -25.75 5.79
N GLY A 337 -10.47 -27.01 6.15
CA GLY A 337 -11.18 -28.01 5.33
C GLY A 337 -12.70 -27.98 5.50
N LEU A 338 -13.21 -27.49 6.64
CA LEU A 338 -14.63 -27.25 6.89
C LEU A 338 -15.07 -25.96 6.18
N ARG A 339 -15.45 -26.10 4.91
CA ARG A 339 -16.19 -25.08 4.16
C ARG A 339 -17.43 -24.66 4.97
N GLY A 340 -17.43 -23.46 5.55
CA GLY A 340 -18.66 -22.83 6.07
C GLY A 340 -18.65 -22.32 7.52
N ARG A 341 -17.70 -21.44 7.89
CA ARG A 341 -17.98 -20.43 8.92
C ARG A 341 -17.59 -19.01 8.49
N PRO A 342 -18.31 -17.99 9.00
CA PRO A 342 -18.52 -16.72 8.30
C PRO A 342 -17.73 -15.49 8.81
N ASP A 343 -16.68 -15.65 9.60
CA ASP A 343 -16.33 -14.58 10.55
C ASP A 343 -15.14 -13.68 10.17
N GLY A 344 -14.37 -14.00 9.11
CA GLY A 344 -13.31 -13.14 8.56
C GLY A 344 -12.26 -12.63 9.58
N ALA A 345 -11.35 -11.76 9.14
CA ALA A 345 -10.52 -10.94 10.02
C ALA A 345 -10.34 -9.57 9.37
N ALA A 346 -10.18 -8.51 10.16
CA ALA A 346 -9.90 -7.16 9.67
C ALA A 346 -8.82 -6.49 10.53
N THR A 347 -8.17 -5.47 9.97
CA THR A 347 -7.11 -4.73 10.67
C THR A 347 -7.64 -3.36 11.11
N LEU A 348 -7.59 -3.10 12.41
CA LEU A 348 -7.87 -1.80 13.00
C LEU A 348 -6.59 -0.97 13.03
N CYS A 349 -6.67 0.29 12.61
CA CYS A 349 -5.59 1.26 12.70
C CYS A 349 -5.99 2.39 13.65
N PHE A 350 -5.25 2.60 14.73
CA PHE A 350 -5.53 3.67 15.67
C PHE A 350 -4.25 4.18 16.34
N ALA A 351 -4.31 5.39 16.88
CA ALA A 351 -3.20 5.98 17.61
C ALA A 351 -3.52 6.03 19.11
N VAL A 352 -2.52 5.68 19.91
CA VAL A 352 -2.59 5.72 21.37
C VAL A 352 -1.57 6.75 21.86
N PRO A 353 -1.98 7.74 22.67
CA PRO A 353 -1.04 8.68 23.28
C PRO A 353 -0.07 7.96 24.21
N GLU A 354 1.02 8.64 24.56
CA GLU A 354 2.00 8.09 25.48
C GLU A 354 1.36 7.91 26.88
N VAL A 355 1.02 6.67 27.23
CA VAL A 355 0.41 6.33 28.51
C VAL A 355 1.47 6.38 29.61
N LYS A 356 1.42 7.35 30.53
CA LYS A 356 2.27 7.34 31.73
C LYS A 356 1.86 6.20 32.66
N ALA A 357 2.55 5.07 32.55
CA ALA A 357 2.26 3.92 33.39
C ALA A 357 2.64 4.19 34.86
N ALA A 358 1.73 3.90 35.79
CA ALA A 358 2.02 3.96 37.23
C ALA A 358 2.86 2.75 37.67
N GLY A 359 3.67 2.91 38.73
CA GLY A 359 4.33 1.77 39.39
C GLY A 359 5.54 1.17 38.65
N GLY A 360 6.23 1.94 37.80
CA GLY A 360 7.51 1.54 37.18
C GLY A 360 7.39 0.64 35.96
N ALA A 361 6.19 0.45 35.41
CA ALA A 361 5.96 -0.12 34.08
C ALA A 361 6.38 0.86 32.97
N SER A 362 6.82 0.36 31.84
CA SER A 362 7.03 1.15 30.62
C SER A 362 5.71 1.34 29.88
N ASN A 363 5.63 2.38 29.05
CA ASN A 363 4.44 2.70 28.27
C ASN A 363 4.08 1.55 27.30
N PHE A 364 5.09 0.85 26.78
CA PHE A 364 4.91 -0.32 25.92
C PHE A 364 4.30 -1.51 26.68
N GLU A 365 4.79 -1.83 27.88
CA GLU A 365 4.25 -2.92 28.69
C GLU A 365 2.79 -2.64 29.07
N ALA A 366 2.49 -1.42 29.55
CA ALA A 366 1.13 -1.04 29.93
C ALA A 366 0.16 -1.10 28.75
N LEU A 367 0.59 -0.65 27.56
CA LEU A 367 -0.19 -0.73 26.33
C LEU A 367 -0.48 -2.19 25.94
N VAL A 368 0.54 -3.03 25.86
CA VAL A 368 0.41 -4.42 25.44
C VAL A 368 -0.46 -5.21 26.41
N CYS A 369 -0.17 -5.13 27.72
CA CYS A 369 -0.93 -5.83 28.74
C CYS A 369 -2.38 -5.30 28.81
N GLY A 370 -2.57 -3.99 28.75
CA GLY A 370 -3.90 -3.38 28.82
C GLY A 370 -4.79 -3.71 27.63
N LEU A 371 -4.22 -3.83 26.42
CA LEU A 371 -4.96 -4.30 25.25
C LEU A 371 -5.21 -5.81 25.29
N ALA A 372 -4.25 -6.62 25.74
CA ALA A 372 -4.43 -8.06 25.88
C ALA A 372 -5.57 -8.40 26.86
N GLN A 373 -5.65 -7.70 28.00
CA GLN A 373 -6.72 -7.87 28.99
C GLN A 373 -8.10 -7.48 28.43
N ARG A 374 -8.19 -6.34 27.72
CA ARG A 374 -9.45 -5.91 27.07
C ARG A 374 -9.92 -6.90 26.00
N LEU A 375 -8.97 -7.40 25.21
CA LEU A 375 -9.22 -8.43 24.21
C LEU A 375 -9.45 -9.82 24.81
N ARG A 376 -9.41 -9.97 26.15
CA ARG A 376 -9.59 -11.22 26.90
C ARG A 376 -8.65 -12.33 26.44
N ARG A 377 -7.40 -11.98 26.13
CA ARG A 377 -6.39 -12.93 25.66
C ARG A 377 -5.74 -13.60 26.84
N HIS A 378 -5.63 -14.92 26.76
CA HIS A 378 -4.97 -15.72 27.80
C HIS A 378 -3.46 -15.73 27.67
N TRP A 379 -2.97 -15.42 26.47
CA TRP A 379 -1.54 -15.46 26.15
C TRP A 379 -1.16 -14.25 25.33
N VAL A 380 0.02 -13.72 25.59
CA VAL A 380 0.65 -12.70 24.76
C VAL A 380 2.01 -13.23 24.31
N LEU A 381 2.30 -13.11 23.02
CA LEU A 381 3.58 -13.44 22.43
C LEU A 381 4.23 -12.19 21.89
N VAL A 382 5.38 -11.81 22.41
CA VAL A 382 6.06 -10.56 22.05
C VAL A 382 7.30 -10.86 21.22
N THR A 383 7.52 -10.03 20.21
CA THR A 383 8.74 -10.05 19.40
C THR A 383 9.89 -9.37 20.15
N LYS A 384 11.07 -9.99 20.18
CA LYS A 384 12.24 -9.50 20.92
C LYS A 384 13.51 -9.53 20.07
N ASP A 385 14.21 -8.40 19.99
CA ASP A 385 15.61 -8.34 19.56
C ASP A 385 16.52 -8.98 20.61
N TYR A 386 17.29 -9.98 20.20
CA TYR A 386 18.22 -10.73 21.04
C TYR A 386 19.70 -10.54 20.66
N ARG A 387 20.06 -9.51 19.90
CA ARG A 387 21.47 -9.14 19.58
C ARG A 387 22.36 -9.05 20.82
N ALA A 388 21.86 -8.48 21.91
CA ALA A 388 22.62 -8.39 23.16
C ALA A 388 22.94 -9.78 23.76
N ALA A 389 22.05 -10.76 23.62
CA ALA A 389 22.31 -12.13 24.04
C ALA A 389 23.33 -12.81 23.11
N LEU A 390 23.24 -12.54 21.80
CA LEU A 390 24.17 -13.05 20.81
C LEU A 390 25.60 -12.49 21.02
N GLY A 391 25.74 -11.19 21.28
CA GLY A 391 27.03 -10.56 21.59
C GLY A 391 27.66 -11.07 22.90
N LYS A 392 26.84 -11.39 23.91
CA LYS A 392 27.32 -12.05 25.14
C LYS A 392 27.82 -13.48 24.89
N ALA A 393 27.19 -14.20 23.96
CA ALA A 393 27.55 -15.58 23.63
C ALA A 393 28.85 -15.68 22.81
N ALA A 394 29.16 -14.66 22.00
CA ALA A 394 30.41 -14.58 21.26
C ALA A 394 31.06 -13.19 21.39
N PRO A 395 31.68 -12.88 22.54
CA PRO A 395 32.31 -11.59 22.78
C PRO A 395 33.42 -11.29 21.76
N GLY A 396 33.51 -10.03 21.31
CA GLY A 396 34.54 -9.59 20.36
C GLY A 396 34.23 -9.82 18.88
N GLN A 397 33.13 -10.52 18.55
CA GLN A 397 32.67 -10.76 17.17
C GLN A 397 31.75 -9.65 16.62
N GLY A 398 31.40 -8.66 17.45
CA GLY A 398 30.52 -7.55 17.07
C GLY A 398 29.05 -7.94 16.83
N LEU A 399 28.63 -9.13 17.28
CA LEU A 399 27.30 -9.67 16.99
C LEU A 399 26.15 -8.89 17.65
N GLU A 400 26.44 -8.06 18.65
CA GLU A 400 25.50 -7.08 19.19
C GLU A 400 25.04 -6.04 18.14
N ARG A 401 25.75 -5.96 17.02
CA ARG A 401 25.49 -5.11 15.84
C ARG A 401 25.42 -5.92 14.54
N LEU A 402 24.97 -7.16 14.61
CA LEU A 402 24.84 -8.03 13.43
C LEU A 402 23.78 -7.48 12.45
N PHE A 403 24.17 -7.30 11.18
CA PHE A 403 23.29 -6.98 10.06
C PHE A 403 22.66 -8.25 9.46
N ALA A 404 21.65 -8.75 10.16
CA ALA A 404 20.83 -9.89 9.77
C ALA A 404 19.46 -9.82 10.48
N ASN A 405 18.66 -10.87 10.36
CA ASN A 405 17.41 -10.98 11.12
C ASN A 405 17.67 -11.60 12.50
N VAL A 406 17.66 -10.79 13.57
CA VAL A 406 18.01 -11.18 14.95
C VAL A 406 16.83 -10.95 15.92
N VAL A 407 15.62 -11.24 15.44
CA VAL A 407 14.40 -11.17 16.25
C VAL A 407 13.81 -12.54 16.50
N THR A 408 13.37 -12.79 17.73
CA THR A 408 12.60 -13.98 18.07
C THR A 408 11.15 -13.61 18.24
N HIS A 409 10.28 -14.49 17.75
CA HIS A 409 8.84 -14.35 17.75
C HIS A 409 8.31 -15.45 18.64
N GLY A 410 8.02 -15.16 19.91
CA GLY A 410 7.51 -16.21 20.81
C GLY A 410 7.76 -16.02 22.30
N VAL A 411 8.21 -14.84 22.74
CA VAL A 411 8.35 -14.57 24.17
C VAL A 411 6.96 -14.52 24.78
N SER A 412 6.56 -15.62 25.41
CA SER A 412 5.21 -15.81 25.93
C SER A 412 5.10 -15.38 27.38
N PHE A 413 3.95 -14.83 27.74
CA PHE A 413 3.55 -14.60 29.14
C PHE A 413 2.02 -14.56 29.25
N SER A 414 1.49 -14.73 30.47
CA SER A 414 0.07 -14.52 30.75
C SER A 414 -0.19 -13.05 31.16
N PRO A 415 -1.20 -12.38 30.59
CA PRO A 415 -1.59 -11.03 30.98
C PRO A 415 -2.60 -11.01 32.16
N ASP A 416 -2.79 -12.11 32.89
CA ASP A 416 -3.75 -12.21 34.00
C ASP A 416 -3.36 -11.34 35.21
N GLY A 417 -4.36 -11.05 36.06
CA GLY A 417 -4.18 -10.25 37.28
C GLY A 417 -4.30 -8.74 37.04
N SER A 418 -3.76 -7.95 37.97
CA SER A 418 -3.70 -6.50 37.81
C SER A 418 -2.78 -6.10 36.64
N LEU A 419 -3.01 -4.92 36.06
CA LEU A 419 -2.16 -4.42 34.97
C LEU A 419 -0.66 -4.39 35.37
N GLN A 420 -0.37 -4.07 36.63
CA GLN A 420 0.99 -4.06 37.16
C GLN A 420 1.62 -5.46 37.20
N GLU A 421 0.86 -6.47 37.63
CA GLU A 421 1.31 -7.88 37.64
C GLU A 421 1.56 -8.39 36.22
N ALA A 422 0.66 -8.07 35.28
CA ALA A 422 0.81 -8.41 33.87
C ALA A 422 2.05 -7.75 33.25
N CYS A 423 2.29 -6.46 33.52
CA CYS A 423 3.50 -5.75 33.07
C CYS A 423 4.77 -6.38 33.66
N ALA A 424 4.74 -6.75 34.95
CA ALA A 424 5.87 -7.42 35.59
C ALA A 424 6.12 -8.82 35.00
N ALA A 425 5.07 -9.56 34.63
CA ALA A 425 5.19 -10.85 33.95
C ALA A 425 5.82 -10.70 32.55
N MET A 426 5.35 -9.73 31.77
CA MET A 426 5.94 -9.38 30.47
C MET A 426 7.43 -9.06 30.60
N ARG A 427 7.79 -8.21 31.56
CA ARG A 427 9.18 -7.83 31.82
C ARG A 427 10.05 -9.02 32.15
N ARG A 428 9.63 -9.86 33.10
CA ARG A 428 10.35 -11.08 33.48
C ARG A 428 10.57 -12.00 32.27
N ALA A 429 9.55 -12.18 31.43
CA ALA A 429 9.65 -13.01 30.24
C ALA A 429 10.65 -12.44 29.21
N ILE A 430 10.65 -11.12 29.00
CA ILE A 430 11.57 -10.42 28.08
C ILE A 430 13.02 -10.45 28.61
N ASP A 431 13.23 -10.17 29.89
CA ASP A 431 14.56 -10.09 30.49
C ASP A 431 15.26 -11.45 30.59
N ALA A 432 14.47 -12.53 30.69
CA ALA A 432 14.99 -13.88 30.72
C ALA A 432 15.52 -14.36 29.35
N VAL A 433 15.23 -13.66 28.24
CA VAL A 433 15.58 -14.12 26.89
C VAL A 433 17.10 -14.24 26.74
N SER A 434 17.57 -15.47 26.63
CA SER A 434 18.95 -15.84 26.39
C SER A 434 19.11 -16.50 25.03
N LEU A 435 20.35 -16.69 24.57
CA LEU A 435 20.58 -17.47 23.34
C LEU A 435 20.13 -18.93 23.50
N GLY A 436 20.23 -19.48 24.72
CA GLY A 436 19.70 -20.80 25.05
C GLY A 436 18.18 -20.90 24.95
N TYR A 437 17.45 -19.82 25.26
CA TYR A 437 16.01 -19.73 24.98
C TYR A 437 15.73 -19.75 23.48
N VAL A 438 16.47 -18.97 22.69
CA VAL A 438 16.28 -18.96 21.22
C VAL A 438 16.54 -20.35 20.64
N ARG A 439 17.54 -21.07 21.15
CA ARG A 439 17.80 -22.47 20.78
C ARG A 439 16.65 -23.40 21.20
N TRP A 440 16.20 -23.31 22.45
CA TRP A 440 15.05 -24.08 22.92
C TRP A 440 13.78 -23.82 22.09
N HIS A 441 13.52 -22.56 21.76
CA HIS A 441 12.40 -22.14 20.92
C HIS A 441 12.52 -22.67 19.48
N SER A 442 13.74 -22.73 18.94
CA SER A 442 13.99 -23.31 17.61
C SER A 442 13.69 -24.81 17.52
N GLU A 443 13.76 -25.53 18.63
CA GLU A 443 13.47 -26.97 18.73
C GLU A 443 11.99 -27.28 18.99
N GLN A 444 11.18 -26.24 19.26
CA GLN A 444 9.75 -26.35 19.23
C GLN A 444 9.33 -26.37 17.75
N ASP A 445 8.47 -27.32 17.36
CA ASP A 445 8.08 -27.64 15.98
C ASP A 445 7.15 -26.55 15.39
N HIS A 446 7.60 -25.30 15.45
CA HIS A 446 6.98 -24.13 14.84
C HIS A 446 7.22 -24.24 13.33
N ALA A 447 6.39 -25.01 12.65
CA ALA A 447 6.39 -25.10 11.21
C ALA A 447 6.24 -23.70 10.58
N GLN A 448 7.37 -23.07 10.22
CA GLN A 448 7.47 -21.88 9.37
C GLN A 448 6.67 -20.64 9.83
N GLY A 449 6.81 -20.19 11.10
CA GLY A 449 6.28 -18.89 11.50
C GLY A 449 6.09 -18.65 13.01
N LEU A 450 5.50 -17.48 13.33
CA LEU A 450 5.07 -17.06 14.68
C LEU A 450 4.27 -18.18 15.39
N PRO A 451 4.44 -18.39 16.71
CA PRO A 451 3.69 -19.41 17.43
C PRO A 451 2.19 -19.08 17.38
N ASN A 452 1.43 -19.96 16.74
CA ASN A 452 0.03 -19.76 16.40
C ASN A 452 -0.87 -20.44 17.43
N ILE A 453 -1.26 -19.67 18.45
CA ILE A 453 -1.95 -20.17 19.64
C ILE A 453 -3.37 -19.62 19.67
N PHE A 454 -4.34 -20.50 19.90
CA PHE A 454 -5.74 -20.09 20.05
C PHE A 454 -5.89 -19.10 21.21
N GLY A 455 -6.63 -18.01 20.99
CA GLY A 455 -6.91 -17.00 22.02
C GLY A 455 -5.70 -16.15 22.44
N ALA A 456 -4.64 -16.11 21.63
CA ALA A 456 -3.42 -15.35 21.92
C ALA A 456 -3.38 -13.98 21.22
N LEU A 457 -2.65 -13.03 21.81
CA LEU A 457 -2.22 -11.78 21.18
C LEU A 457 -0.77 -11.89 20.73
N CYS A 458 -0.55 -11.96 19.43
CA CYS A 458 0.79 -11.90 18.85
C CYS A 458 1.18 -10.45 18.62
N VAL A 459 2.20 -9.96 19.32
CA VAL A 459 2.67 -8.58 19.25
C VAL A 459 4.00 -8.50 18.54
N ASN A 460 4.01 -7.77 17.43
CA ASN A 460 5.21 -7.27 16.80
C ASN A 460 5.39 -5.79 17.13
N THR A 461 6.59 -5.41 17.52
CA THR A 461 6.93 -4.01 17.77
C THR A 461 8.11 -3.63 16.90
N TRP A 462 8.02 -2.47 16.26
CA TRP A 462 9.17 -1.92 15.53
C TRP A 462 10.21 -1.31 16.48
N GLY A 463 9.94 -1.34 17.80
CA GLY A 463 10.79 -0.79 18.83
C GLY A 463 11.09 0.69 18.59
N GLN A 464 12.16 1.19 19.20
CA GLN A 464 12.70 2.51 18.89
C GLN A 464 13.56 2.54 17.61
N ALA A 465 13.55 1.48 16.80
CA ALA A 465 14.46 1.35 15.65
C ALA A 465 14.30 2.52 14.68
N LEU A 466 13.07 2.73 14.17
CA LEU A 466 12.79 3.82 13.24
C LEU A 466 12.53 5.16 13.94
N SER A 467 11.96 5.17 15.15
CA SER A 467 11.70 6.44 15.87
C SER A 467 12.97 7.14 16.34
N SER A 468 14.11 6.44 16.38
CA SER A 468 15.43 7.03 16.63
C SER A 468 16.07 7.70 15.40
N LEU A 469 15.41 7.71 14.25
CA LEU A 469 15.87 8.41 13.05
C LEU A 469 15.38 9.86 13.12
N ASP A 470 16.29 10.79 13.44
CA ASP A 470 16.03 12.21 13.64
C ASP A 470 15.52 12.94 12.38
N PHE A 471 15.81 12.40 11.19
CA PHE A 471 15.36 12.94 9.90
C PHE A 471 13.97 12.42 9.45
N VAL A 472 13.34 11.52 10.23
CA VAL A 472 12.04 10.94 9.92
C VAL A 472 10.95 11.59 10.77
N GLN A 473 9.95 12.18 10.12
CA GLN A 473 8.81 12.82 10.78
C GLN A 473 7.79 11.78 11.29
N ALA A 474 7.47 10.82 10.44
CA ALA A 474 6.49 9.76 10.71
C ALA A 474 6.76 8.58 9.81
N TYR A 475 6.27 7.40 10.20
CA TYR A 475 6.43 6.21 9.38
C TYR A 475 5.24 5.27 9.47
N ALA A 476 5.00 4.56 8.38
CA ALA A 476 3.90 3.64 8.21
C ALA A 476 4.37 2.35 7.52
N ILE A 477 3.53 1.32 7.63
CA ILE A 477 3.73 0.06 6.93
C ILE A 477 2.71 -0.09 5.80
N GLY A 478 3.13 -0.59 4.65
CA GLY A 478 2.24 -0.90 3.53
C GLY A 478 1.34 -2.10 3.87
N MET A 479 0.02 -1.94 3.72
CA MET A 479 -0.94 -2.99 4.10
C MET A 479 -0.80 -4.27 3.29
N ARG A 480 -0.42 -4.20 2.01
CA ARG A 480 -0.07 -5.39 1.23
C ARG A 480 0.90 -6.32 1.97
N SER A 481 1.95 -5.76 2.57
CA SER A 481 2.93 -6.55 3.33
C SER A 481 2.34 -7.13 4.62
N VAL A 482 1.38 -6.45 5.25
CA VAL A 482 0.65 -6.95 6.43
C VAL A 482 -0.26 -8.11 6.01
N ASP A 483 -0.98 -7.95 4.92
CA ASP A 483 -1.97 -8.89 4.41
C ASP A 483 -1.34 -10.18 3.89
N GLU A 484 -0.27 -10.06 3.09
CA GLU A 484 0.46 -11.21 2.56
C GLU A 484 1.11 -12.01 3.69
N ARG A 485 1.64 -11.32 4.70
CA ARG A 485 2.18 -11.99 5.89
C ARG A 485 1.07 -12.62 6.73
N ALA A 486 -0.05 -11.95 6.98
CA ALA A 486 -1.18 -12.53 7.70
C ALA A 486 -1.73 -13.79 7.00
N ALA A 487 -1.86 -13.75 5.68
CA ALA A 487 -2.29 -14.90 4.87
C ALA A 487 -1.29 -16.07 4.93
N ARG A 488 0.03 -15.81 4.87
CA ARG A 488 1.06 -16.86 4.96
C ARG A 488 1.25 -17.38 6.38
N MET A 489 1.13 -16.53 7.40
CA MET A 489 1.21 -16.90 8.81
C MET A 489 0.01 -17.74 9.26
N CYS A 490 -1.13 -17.65 8.56
CA CYS A 490 -2.32 -18.46 8.78
C CYS A 490 -2.76 -18.45 10.26
N PHE A 491 -2.99 -17.23 10.78
CA PHE A 491 -3.43 -17.02 12.15
C PHE A 491 -4.71 -17.81 12.47
N PRO A 492 -4.82 -18.39 13.68
CA PRO A 492 -6.07 -18.95 14.17
C PRO A 492 -7.18 -17.87 14.21
N LEU A 493 -8.42 -18.25 13.90
CA LEU A 493 -9.59 -17.35 13.84
C LEU A 493 -10.01 -16.73 15.20
N ASP A 494 -9.32 -17.00 16.29
CA ASP A 494 -9.54 -16.41 17.63
C ASP A 494 -8.26 -15.77 18.20
N ALA A 495 -7.20 -15.67 17.39
CA ALA A 495 -5.96 -14.99 17.71
C ALA A 495 -5.99 -13.56 17.14
N ALA A 496 -5.33 -12.64 17.83
CA ALA A 496 -5.14 -11.28 17.37
C ALA A 496 -3.66 -11.04 17.04
N TYR A 497 -3.38 -10.31 15.97
CA TYR A 497 -2.05 -9.89 15.59
C TYR A 497 -1.95 -8.37 15.68
N MET A 498 -1.00 -7.89 16.48
CA MET A 498 -0.83 -6.48 16.75
C MET A 498 0.55 -6.03 16.31
N GLN A 499 0.61 -4.97 15.52
CA GLN A 499 1.84 -4.23 15.23
C GLN A 499 1.82 -2.91 15.98
N VAL A 500 2.87 -2.65 16.74
CA VAL A 500 3.10 -1.39 17.46
C VAL A 500 4.19 -0.62 16.74
N LEU A 501 3.86 0.58 16.27
CA LEU A 501 4.73 1.49 15.53
C LEU A 501 4.91 2.80 16.32
N PRO A 502 5.93 2.90 17.18
CA PRO A 502 6.19 4.11 17.97
C PRO A 502 6.52 5.31 17.07
N GLN A 503 5.72 6.36 17.03
CA GLN A 503 6.00 7.51 16.18
C GLN A 503 7.01 8.47 16.84
N PRO A 504 7.81 9.23 16.08
CA PRO A 504 8.68 10.28 16.61
C PRO A 504 7.95 11.33 17.46
N SER A 505 6.64 11.53 17.23
CA SER A 505 5.78 12.42 18.02
C SER A 505 5.50 11.92 19.45
N GLY A 506 5.90 10.69 19.80
CA GLY A 506 5.57 10.02 21.07
C GLY A 506 4.30 9.17 21.02
N MET A 507 3.45 9.38 20.00
CA MET A 507 2.24 8.56 19.77
C MET A 507 2.61 7.12 19.39
N GLN A 508 1.82 6.14 19.85
CA GLN A 508 1.95 4.74 19.44
C GLN A 508 0.91 4.44 18.38
N ARG A 509 1.33 4.16 17.13
CA ARG A 509 0.40 3.72 16.09
C ARG A 509 0.22 2.21 16.14
N ILE A 510 -1.03 1.77 16.23
CA ILE A 510 -1.41 0.37 16.41
C ILE A 510 -2.11 -0.13 15.16
N LEU A 511 -1.64 -1.27 14.65
CA LEU A 511 -2.36 -2.06 13.65
C LEU A 511 -2.75 -3.39 14.30
N LEU A 512 -4.04 -3.56 14.56
CA LEU A 512 -4.58 -4.73 15.25
C LEU A 512 -5.46 -5.54 14.29
N THR A 513 -4.93 -6.64 13.78
CA THR A 513 -5.67 -7.63 13.00
C THR A 513 -6.36 -8.61 13.94
N MET A 514 -7.68 -8.71 13.86
CA MET A 514 -8.47 -9.59 14.73
C MET A 514 -9.76 -10.06 14.04
N PRO A 515 -10.46 -11.07 14.60
CA PRO A 515 -11.70 -11.60 14.04
C PRO A 515 -12.78 -10.52 13.99
N VAL A 516 -13.55 -10.45 12.89
CA VAL A 516 -14.48 -9.33 12.70
C VAL A 516 -15.61 -9.36 13.74
N THR A 517 -15.99 -10.54 14.22
CA THR A 517 -16.99 -10.74 15.29
C THR A 517 -16.59 -10.15 16.64
N GLU A 518 -15.30 -9.91 16.87
CA GLU A 518 -14.79 -9.36 18.13
C GLU A 518 -14.53 -7.85 18.06
N ILE A 519 -14.57 -7.26 16.85
CA ILE A 519 -14.25 -5.85 16.64
C ILE A 519 -15.27 -4.94 17.33
N GLU A 520 -16.56 -5.22 17.16
CA GLU A 520 -17.63 -4.35 17.71
C GLU A 520 -17.53 -4.23 19.24
N ASP A 521 -17.36 -5.35 19.93
CA ASP A 521 -17.19 -5.39 21.39
C ASP A 521 -15.91 -4.67 21.82
N PHE A 522 -14.81 -4.87 21.09
CA PHE A 522 -13.56 -4.16 21.37
C PHE A 522 -13.69 -2.64 21.19
N LEU A 523 -14.39 -2.18 20.15
CA LEU A 523 -14.60 -0.76 19.89
C LEU A 523 -15.41 -0.08 21.01
N LYS A 524 -16.38 -0.77 21.60
CA LYS A 524 -17.16 -0.27 22.76
C LYS A 524 -16.30 -0.11 24.02
N ASP A 525 -15.30 -0.98 24.19
CA ASP A 525 -14.42 -1.00 25.37
C ASP A 525 -13.16 -0.11 25.23
N LEU A 526 -13.00 0.59 24.09
CA LEU A 526 -11.87 1.48 23.84
C LEU A 526 -11.99 2.80 24.64
N PRO A 527 -10.93 3.26 25.33
CA PRO A 527 -10.94 4.55 26.00
C PRO A 527 -11.16 5.71 25.02
N ALA A 528 -11.96 6.70 25.43
CA ALA A 528 -12.21 7.91 24.62
C ALA A 528 -10.94 8.74 24.34
N GLU A 529 -9.86 8.53 25.10
CA GLU A 529 -8.55 9.17 24.91
C GLU A 529 -7.77 8.60 23.71
N TYR A 530 -8.19 7.45 23.16
CA TYR A 530 -7.56 6.88 21.98
C TYR A 530 -8.15 7.57 20.76
N GLU A 531 -7.32 7.88 19.76
CA GLU A 531 -7.86 8.42 18.51
C GLU A 531 -8.84 7.42 17.90
N ALA A 532 -9.96 7.94 17.37
CA ALA A 532 -11.04 7.13 16.84
C ALA A 532 -10.47 6.10 15.85
N PRO A 533 -10.62 4.80 16.13
CA PRO A 533 -9.98 3.77 15.34
C PRO A 533 -10.50 3.76 13.92
N HIS A 534 -9.57 3.86 12.97
CA HIS A 534 -9.86 3.68 11.56
C HIS A 534 -9.78 2.19 11.23
N ILE A 535 -10.91 1.59 10.91
CA ILE A 535 -10.95 0.21 10.42
C ILE A 535 -10.40 0.22 9.00
N SER A 536 -9.28 -0.48 8.75
CA SER A 536 -8.83 -0.66 7.37
C SER A 536 -9.95 -1.30 6.56
N GLU A 537 -10.06 -0.98 5.29
CA GLU A 537 -11.00 -1.68 4.42
C GLU A 537 -10.90 -3.20 4.63
N MET A 538 -12.03 -3.86 4.90
CA MET A 538 -12.08 -5.29 5.19
C MET A 538 -11.38 -6.07 4.09
N ARG A 539 -10.24 -6.68 4.42
CA ARG A 539 -9.57 -7.65 3.56
C ARG A 539 -9.73 -9.01 4.24
N THR A 540 -10.71 -9.79 3.79
CA THR A 540 -10.95 -11.13 4.31
C THR A 540 -9.74 -12.01 3.97
N HIS A 541 -8.87 -12.25 4.96
CA HIS A 541 -7.62 -13.01 4.79
C HIS A 541 -7.79 -14.50 4.50
N ALA A 542 -9.02 -15.00 4.50
CA ALA A 542 -9.30 -16.35 4.13
C ALA A 542 -10.68 -16.42 3.47
N PHE A 543 -10.75 -17.25 2.43
CA PHE A 543 -11.94 -17.89 1.87
C PHE A 543 -12.53 -17.36 0.56
N ARG A 544 -12.60 -18.29 -0.40
CA ARG A 544 -13.42 -18.34 -1.62
C ARG A 544 -14.93 -18.53 -1.32
N ALA A 545 -15.42 -18.10 -0.15
CA ALA A 545 -16.83 -18.17 0.21
C ALA A 545 -17.25 -16.85 0.86
N PRO A 546 -18.27 -16.15 0.32
CA PRO A 546 -18.72 -14.87 0.87
C PRO A 546 -19.26 -15.05 2.29
N LEU A 547 -18.96 -14.11 3.19
CA LEU A 547 -19.59 -14.05 4.52
C LEU A 547 -21.11 -13.81 4.34
N PRO A 548 -21.96 -14.22 5.30
CA PRO A 548 -23.38 -13.93 5.34
C PRO A 548 -23.59 -12.42 5.27
N ALA A 549 -24.49 -11.99 4.38
CA ALA A 549 -24.77 -10.58 4.13
C ALA A 549 -24.98 -9.77 5.42
N SER A 550 -25.72 -10.34 6.38
CA SER A 550 -26.08 -9.70 7.67
C SER A 550 -24.91 -9.46 8.64
N VAL A 551 -23.77 -10.12 8.44
CA VAL A 551 -22.55 -9.95 9.26
C VAL A 551 -21.64 -8.90 8.63
N LEU A 552 -21.45 -8.98 7.31
CA LEU A 552 -20.76 -7.94 6.53
C LEU A 552 -21.48 -6.58 6.61
N ASP A 553 -22.81 -6.56 6.67
CA ASP A 553 -23.60 -5.32 6.76
C ASP A 553 -23.43 -4.61 8.11
N ARG A 554 -23.18 -5.35 9.19
CA ARG A 554 -22.93 -4.76 10.52
C ARG A 554 -21.49 -4.31 10.73
N LEU A 555 -20.55 -4.94 10.04
CA LEU A 555 -19.12 -4.74 10.28
C LEU A 555 -18.47 -3.80 9.26
N ASN A 556 -19.18 -3.44 8.18
CA ASN A 556 -18.71 -2.46 7.18
C ASN A 556 -18.82 -1.04 7.76
N PRO A 557 -17.71 -0.30 7.94
CA PRO A 557 -17.73 1.05 8.54
C PRO A 557 -18.50 2.10 7.72
N ALA A 558 -18.93 1.77 6.49
CA ALA A 558 -19.89 2.59 5.75
C ALA A 558 -21.35 2.51 6.28
N VAL A 559 -21.62 1.60 7.22
CA VAL A 559 -22.94 1.43 7.85
C VAL A 559 -23.03 2.15 9.20
N GLU A 560 -21.91 2.38 9.90
CA GLU A 560 -21.90 3.10 11.19
C GLU A 560 -21.16 4.45 11.21
N THR A 561 -20.45 4.84 10.16
CA THR A 561 -19.98 6.24 10.05
C THR A 561 -21.04 7.09 9.35
N HIS A 562 -21.31 8.26 9.91
CA HIS A 562 -22.35 9.22 9.54
C HIS A 562 -22.20 9.88 8.15
N HIS A 563 -21.79 9.12 7.12
CA HIS A 563 -21.82 9.55 5.74
C HIS A 563 -22.34 8.41 4.87
N ILE A 564 -23.56 8.53 4.35
CA ILE A 564 -24.14 7.63 3.37
C ILE A 564 -23.24 7.59 2.13
N VAL A 565 -22.46 6.51 1.91
CA VAL A 565 -21.52 6.36 0.77
C VAL A 565 -22.11 5.45 -0.32
N ALA A 566 -21.99 5.85 -1.59
CA ALA A 566 -22.26 4.96 -2.74
C ALA A 566 -20.96 4.29 -3.24
N ARG A 567 -20.97 2.97 -3.46
CA ARG A 567 -19.81 2.21 -3.97
C ARG A 567 -20.00 1.87 -5.45
N VAL A 568 -19.08 2.31 -6.30
CA VAL A 568 -19.05 2.07 -7.75
C VAL A 568 -17.84 1.22 -8.14
N ALA A 569 -18.05 -0.01 -8.57
CA ALA A 569 -16.97 -0.90 -9.02
C ALA A 569 -16.82 -0.77 -10.54
N CYS A 570 -15.60 -0.53 -11.01
CA CYS A 570 -15.28 -0.52 -12.44
C CYS A 570 -14.51 -1.80 -12.78
N VAL A 571 -15.11 -2.73 -13.53
CA VAL A 571 -14.55 -4.03 -13.88
C VAL A 571 -14.38 -4.14 -15.40
N GLY A 572 -13.25 -4.64 -15.85
CA GLY A 572 -13.02 -4.78 -17.28
C GLY A 572 -11.57 -5.08 -17.61
N ASP A 573 -11.20 -4.75 -18.84
CA ASP A 573 -9.87 -5.03 -19.38
C ASP A 573 -8.85 -3.88 -19.17
N SER A 574 -7.85 -3.78 -20.06
CA SER A 574 -6.87 -2.69 -20.08
C SER A 574 -7.51 -1.30 -20.22
N ILE A 575 -8.62 -1.14 -20.95
CA ILE A 575 -9.32 0.14 -21.10
C ILE A 575 -9.88 0.60 -19.74
N THR A 576 -10.31 -0.35 -18.91
CA THR A 576 -10.74 -0.08 -17.53
C THR A 576 -9.54 0.15 -16.60
N PHE A 577 -8.51 -0.68 -16.70
CA PHE A 577 -7.31 -0.57 -15.87
C PHE A 577 -6.61 0.80 -16.03
N CYS A 578 -6.52 1.32 -17.26
CA CYS A 578 -5.71 2.48 -17.63
C CYS A 578 -6.25 3.86 -17.17
N GLY A 579 -7.37 3.94 -16.46
CA GLY A 579 -7.60 5.08 -15.55
C GLY A 579 -8.89 5.89 -15.68
N TYR A 580 -9.89 5.49 -16.49
CA TYR A 580 -11.21 6.15 -16.41
C TYR A 580 -11.85 6.09 -15.01
N PRO A 581 -11.68 5.03 -14.18
CA PRO A 581 -12.27 4.98 -12.85
C PRO A 581 -11.77 6.10 -11.92
N LYS A 582 -10.50 6.50 -12.06
CA LYS A 582 -9.91 7.63 -11.31
C LYS A 582 -10.56 8.96 -11.71
N LEU A 583 -10.84 9.15 -13.00
CA LEU A 583 -11.53 10.34 -13.50
C LEU A 583 -13.00 10.35 -13.07
N LEU A 584 -13.64 9.18 -13.06
CA LEU A 584 -14.99 9.00 -12.56
C LEU A 584 -15.10 9.41 -11.08
N GLN A 585 -14.16 8.97 -10.22
CA GLN A 585 -14.07 9.43 -8.82
C GLN A 585 -14.00 10.95 -8.75
N ALA A 586 -13.07 11.57 -9.48
CA ALA A 586 -12.87 13.02 -9.47
C ALA A 586 -14.13 13.80 -9.93
N HIS A 587 -14.95 13.23 -10.80
CA HIS A 587 -16.23 13.83 -11.20
C HIS A 587 -17.28 13.78 -10.08
N PHE A 588 -17.37 12.67 -9.34
CA PHE A 588 -18.25 12.58 -8.16
C PHE A 588 -17.81 13.53 -7.04
N ASP A 589 -16.50 13.61 -6.77
CA ASP A 589 -15.94 14.52 -5.77
C ASP A 589 -16.29 15.98 -6.10
N ARG A 590 -16.11 16.37 -7.37
CA ARG A 590 -16.46 17.72 -7.86
C ARG A 590 -17.96 18.01 -7.75
N ALA A 591 -18.79 16.98 -7.87
CA ALA A 591 -20.24 17.11 -7.70
C ALA A 591 -20.67 17.12 -6.23
N GLY A 592 -19.73 17.00 -5.27
CA GLY A 592 -20.02 16.94 -3.84
C GLY A 592 -20.81 15.69 -3.45
N MET A 593 -20.66 14.61 -4.22
CA MET A 593 -21.38 13.35 -3.97
C MET A 593 -20.50 12.38 -3.20
N ASN A 594 -21.04 11.80 -2.14
CA ASN A 594 -20.31 10.83 -1.32
C ASN A 594 -20.25 9.46 -2.02
N VAL A 595 -19.24 9.27 -2.86
CA VAL A 595 -19.09 8.09 -3.71
C VAL A 595 -17.66 7.56 -3.61
N GLN A 596 -17.51 6.25 -3.50
CA GLN A 596 -16.23 5.56 -3.64
C GLN A 596 -16.25 4.78 -4.95
N VAL A 597 -15.34 5.10 -5.86
CA VAL A 597 -15.13 4.43 -7.14
C VAL A 597 -13.85 3.61 -7.04
N ARG A 598 -13.91 2.32 -7.38
CA ARG A 598 -12.75 1.43 -7.34
C ARG A 598 -12.48 0.78 -8.68
N ASN A 599 -11.19 0.74 -9.05
CA ASN A 599 -10.71 0.15 -10.28
C ASN A 599 -10.34 -1.33 -10.09
N PHE A 600 -11.16 -2.20 -10.68
CA PHE A 600 -10.94 -3.63 -10.73
C PHE A 600 -10.56 -4.11 -12.13
N GLY A 601 -10.18 -3.22 -13.04
CA GLY A 601 -9.71 -3.59 -14.37
C GLY A 601 -8.44 -4.46 -14.33
N LEU A 602 -8.27 -5.30 -15.35
CA LEU A 602 -7.10 -6.15 -15.57
C LEU A 602 -6.68 -6.11 -17.03
N CYS A 603 -5.40 -5.86 -17.30
CA CYS A 603 -4.92 -5.80 -18.68
C CYS A 603 -5.16 -7.12 -19.41
N GLY A 604 -5.69 -7.04 -20.63
CA GLY A 604 -5.95 -8.20 -21.51
C GLY A 604 -7.17 -9.04 -21.15
N ALA A 605 -7.88 -8.76 -20.06
CA ALA A 605 -8.90 -9.65 -19.54
C ALA A 605 -10.15 -9.78 -20.43
N THR A 606 -10.77 -10.96 -20.41
CA THR A 606 -11.97 -11.32 -21.17
C THR A 606 -13.14 -11.68 -20.26
N ALA A 607 -14.37 -11.49 -20.75
CA ALA A 607 -15.58 -12.06 -20.14
C ALA A 607 -15.71 -13.55 -20.45
N LEU A 608 -15.15 -14.03 -21.56
CA LEU A 608 -15.08 -15.45 -21.90
C LEU A 608 -14.32 -16.26 -20.84
N ARG A 609 -14.85 -17.44 -20.48
CA ARG A 609 -14.20 -18.39 -19.57
C ARG A 609 -13.03 -19.13 -20.21
N PHE A 610 -13.12 -19.38 -21.51
CA PHE A 610 -12.15 -20.16 -22.27
C PHE A 610 -11.47 -19.25 -23.31
N ALA A 611 -10.62 -18.35 -22.82
CA ALA A 611 -9.83 -17.41 -23.61
C ALA A 611 -8.39 -17.34 -23.06
N ASP A 612 -7.55 -16.50 -23.66
CA ASP A 612 -6.16 -16.27 -23.22
C ASP A 612 -6.06 -15.72 -21.79
N VAL A 613 -6.95 -14.80 -21.40
CA VAL A 613 -6.92 -14.14 -20.07
C VAL A 613 -8.35 -14.03 -19.48
N PRO A 614 -8.96 -15.14 -19.03
CA PRO A 614 -10.32 -15.12 -18.47
C PRO A 614 -10.38 -14.36 -17.14
N TYR A 615 -11.26 -13.37 -17.03
CA TYR A 615 -11.43 -12.62 -15.77
C TYR A 615 -11.94 -13.50 -14.61
N TRP A 616 -12.55 -14.64 -14.93
CA TRP A 616 -13.09 -15.62 -13.98
C TRP A 616 -12.08 -16.21 -13.01
N GLU A 617 -10.82 -16.31 -13.43
CA GLU A 617 -9.74 -16.91 -12.64
C GLU A 617 -8.97 -15.85 -11.83
N ALA A 618 -9.26 -14.57 -12.07
CA ALA A 618 -8.55 -13.49 -11.46
C ALA A 618 -8.98 -13.26 -10.01
N ARG A 619 -7.99 -13.02 -9.14
CA ARG A 619 -8.21 -12.62 -7.74
C ARG A 619 -9.15 -11.41 -7.62
N LYS A 620 -9.06 -10.47 -8.57
CA LYS A 620 -9.91 -9.27 -8.59
C LYS A 620 -11.41 -9.56 -8.69
N LEU A 621 -11.83 -10.70 -9.23
CA LEU A 621 -13.25 -11.07 -9.24
C LEU A 621 -13.79 -11.25 -7.81
N GLU A 622 -13.02 -11.88 -6.93
CA GLU A 622 -13.41 -12.02 -5.53
C GLU A 622 -13.27 -10.68 -4.79
N ASP A 623 -12.26 -9.86 -5.10
CA ASP A 623 -12.10 -8.54 -4.49
C ASP A 623 -13.30 -7.63 -4.77
N VAL A 624 -13.85 -7.63 -5.99
CA VAL A 624 -15.09 -6.88 -6.32
C VAL A 624 -16.26 -7.39 -5.48
N ARG A 625 -16.35 -8.71 -5.29
CA ARG A 625 -17.47 -9.31 -4.55
C ARG A 625 -17.44 -8.99 -3.07
N VAL A 626 -16.26 -9.07 -2.46
CA VAL A 626 -16.04 -8.68 -1.07
C VAL A 626 -16.34 -7.19 -0.88
N TRP A 627 -16.00 -6.36 -1.85
CA TRP A 627 -16.24 -4.92 -1.80
C TRP A 627 -17.72 -4.51 -1.95
N ARG A 628 -18.61 -5.44 -2.35
CA ARG A 628 -20.08 -5.27 -2.46
C ARG A 628 -20.49 -3.92 -3.07
N PRO A 629 -20.24 -3.69 -4.37
CA PRO A 629 -20.64 -2.45 -5.03
C PRO A 629 -22.17 -2.22 -4.95
N HIS A 630 -22.59 -0.96 -4.89
CA HIS A 630 -23.97 -0.57 -5.16
C HIS A 630 -24.21 -0.39 -6.66
N PHE A 631 -23.16 -0.02 -7.39
CA PHE A 631 -23.15 0.12 -8.84
C PHE A 631 -21.96 -0.63 -9.42
N LEU A 632 -22.19 -1.46 -10.44
CA LEU A 632 -21.15 -2.17 -11.16
C LEU A 632 -21.08 -1.64 -12.58
N VAL A 633 -20.02 -0.91 -12.92
CA VAL A 633 -19.69 -0.57 -14.30
C VAL A 633 -18.78 -1.66 -14.84
N THR A 634 -19.24 -2.40 -15.84
CA THR A 634 -18.45 -3.46 -16.48
C THR A 634 -18.22 -3.15 -17.95
N MET A 635 -16.99 -3.35 -18.43
CA MET A 635 -16.59 -3.15 -19.82
C MET A 635 -15.67 -4.29 -20.27
N PHE A 636 -16.26 -5.26 -20.96
CA PHE A 636 -15.56 -6.36 -21.64
C PHE A 636 -15.95 -6.37 -23.13
N GLY A 637 -15.26 -7.18 -23.93
CA GLY A 637 -15.55 -7.35 -25.35
C GLY A 637 -14.36 -7.05 -26.25
N THR A 638 -13.50 -6.09 -25.90
CA THR A 638 -12.34 -5.71 -26.74
C THR A 638 -11.36 -6.88 -26.92
N ASN A 639 -10.95 -7.52 -25.82
CA ASN A 639 -10.04 -8.68 -25.85
C ASN A 639 -10.76 -9.98 -26.21
N ASP A 640 -12.05 -10.07 -25.92
CA ASP A 640 -12.91 -11.17 -26.36
C ASP A 640 -12.99 -11.24 -27.89
N ALA A 641 -12.93 -10.09 -28.57
CA ALA A 641 -12.98 -9.95 -30.02
C ALA A 641 -11.67 -10.34 -30.76
N LYS A 642 -10.62 -10.76 -30.05
CA LYS A 642 -9.40 -11.29 -30.71
C LYS A 642 -9.73 -12.52 -31.54
N ILE A 643 -9.01 -12.71 -32.66
CA ILE A 643 -9.21 -13.85 -33.57
C ILE A 643 -9.16 -15.20 -32.84
N SER A 644 -8.25 -15.36 -31.87
CA SER A 644 -8.07 -16.59 -31.11
C SER A 644 -9.17 -16.86 -30.07
N ASN A 645 -9.92 -15.83 -29.66
CA ASN A 645 -10.83 -15.89 -28.53
C ASN A 645 -12.31 -15.87 -28.97
N TRP A 646 -12.64 -15.20 -30.07
CA TRP A 646 -14.00 -14.79 -30.36
C TRP A 646 -14.95 -15.96 -30.65
N ASP A 647 -15.97 -16.10 -29.80
CA ASP A 647 -17.17 -16.89 -30.06
C ASP A 647 -18.39 -16.13 -29.54
N ALA A 648 -19.27 -15.68 -30.46
CA ALA A 648 -20.37 -14.78 -30.12
C ALA A 648 -21.36 -15.40 -29.11
N GLN A 649 -21.64 -16.69 -29.24
CA GLN A 649 -22.58 -17.39 -28.36
C GLN A 649 -22.01 -17.54 -26.95
N SER A 650 -20.74 -17.95 -26.83
CA SER A 650 -20.05 -18.08 -25.55
C SER A 650 -19.84 -16.71 -24.90
N PHE A 651 -19.56 -15.66 -25.66
CA PHE A 651 -19.43 -14.31 -25.14
C PHE A 651 -20.73 -13.83 -24.50
N GLU A 652 -21.86 -13.94 -25.21
CA GLU A 652 -23.16 -13.56 -24.66
C GLU A 652 -23.53 -14.38 -23.41
N GLN A 653 -23.28 -15.69 -23.45
CA GLN A 653 -23.55 -16.57 -22.33
C GLN A 653 -22.68 -16.26 -21.11
N ASP A 654 -21.37 -16.19 -21.28
CA ASP A 654 -20.44 -15.99 -20.18
C ASP A 654 -20.57 -14.58 -19.61
N TYR A 655 -20.74 -13.54 -20.44
CA TYR A 655 -20.89 -12.19 -19.92
C TYR A 655 -22.23 -12.00 -19.18
N ARG A 656 -23.30 -12.67 -19.65
CA ARG A 656 -24.57 -12.74 -18.90
C ARG A 656 -24.36 -13.43 -17.56
N ASP A 657 -23.73 -14.60 -17.55
CA ASP A 657 -23.50 -15.37 -16.34
C ASP A 657 -22.61 -14.61 -15.34
N PHE A 658 -21.66 -13.81 -15.84
CA PHE A 658 -20.88 -12.87 -15.04
C PHE A 658 -21.78 -11.89 -14.30
N CYS A 659 -22.66 -11.19 -15.02
CA CYS A 659 -23.60 -10.24 -14.43
C CYS A 659 -24.57 -10.90 -13.44
N VAL A 660 -25.12 -12.07 -13.81
CA VAL A 660 -26.05 -12.83 -12.95
C VAL A 660 -25.41 -13.21 -11.61
N GLN A 661 -24.12 -13.52 -11.57
CA GLN A 661 -23.46 -13.83 -10.31
C GLN A 661 -23.46 -12.66 -9.32
N PHE A 662 -23.35 -11.42 -9.79
CA PHE A 662 -23.49 -10.23 -8.92
C PHE A 662 -24.95 -10.06 -8.47
N LEU A 663 -25.92 -10.24 -9.37
CA LEU A 663 -27.35 -10.06 -9.08
C LEU A 663 -27.94 -11.12 -8.13
N GLN A 664 -27.39 -12.33 -8.13
CA GLN A 664 -27.87 -13.44 -7.28
C GLN A 664 -27.16 -13.53 -5.93
N ARG A 665 -25.87 -13.19 -5.88
CA ARG A 665 -25.02 -13.48 -4.71
C ARG A 665 -24.82 -12.29 -3.78
N MET A 666 -25.33 -11.11 -4.14
CA MET A 666 -25.15 -9.88 -3.37
C MET A 666 -26.48 -9.30 -2.91
N GLU A 667 -26.49 -8.88 -1.65
CA GLU A 667 -27.46 -7.95 -1.11
C GLU A 667 -26.67 -6.70 -0.63
N PRO A 668 -27.21 -5.47 -0.60
CA PRO A 668 -28.16 -5.04 -1.62
C PRO A 668 -27.63 -5.37 -3.02
N ARG A 669 -28.53 -5.79 -3.92
CA ARG A 669 -28.16 -6.12 -5.31
C ARG A 669 -27.58 -4.89 -6.01
N PRO A 670 -26.42 -5.01 -6.70
CA PRO A 670 -25.88 -3.91 -7.46
C PRO A 670 -26.76 -3.58 -8.68
N GLU A 671 -26.83 -2.30 -9.03
CA GLU A 671 -27.26 -1.89 -10.36
C GLU A 671 -26.08 -2.03 -11.34
N ILE A 672 -26.25 -2.84 -12.39
CA ILE A 672 -25.19 -3.16 -13.34
C ILE A 672 -25.32 -2.27 -14.58
N LEU A 673 -24.22 -1.64 -14.97
CA LEU A 673 -24.08 -0.83 -16.17
C LEU A 673 -23.02 -1.47 -17.06
N LEU A 674 -23.44 -2.03 -18.19
CA LEU A 674 -22.55 -2.62 -19.18
C LEU A 674 -22.14 -1.52 -20.16
N ALA A 675 -20.92 -1.01 -20.01
CA ALA A 675 -20.38 0.01 -20.89
C ALA A 675 -19.91 -0.62 -22.19
N LEU A 676 -20.39 -0.11 -23.33
CA LEU A 676 -19.95 -0.57 -24.63
C LEU A 676 -18.46 -0.24 -24.82
N PRO A 677 -17.62 -1.20 -25.24
CA PRO A 677 -16.22 -0.90 -25.49
C PRO A 677 -16.08 0.21 -26.55
N PRO A 678 -15.08 1.08 -26.45
CA PRO A 678 -14.78 2.07 -27.48
C PRO A 678 -14.59 1.42 -28.87
N PRO A 679 -14.84 2.16 -29.97
CA PRO A 679 -14.62 1.63 -31.31
C PRO A 679 -13.17 1.21 -31.53
N ALA A 680 -12.98 0.07 -32.19
CA ALA A 680 -11.68 -0.37 -32.67
C ALA A 680 -11.34 0.31 -34.01
N TYR A 681 -10.10 0.79 -34.12
CA TYR A 681 -9.50 1.27 -35.36
C TYR A 681 -8.48 0.22 -35.86
N GLU A 682 -7.74 0.54 -36.92
CA GLU A 682 -6.60 -0.29 -37.35
C GLU A 682 -5.62 -0.47 -36.18
N ASN A 683 -5.26 -1.73 -35.91
CA ASN A 683 -4.48 -2.13 -34.76
C ASN A 683 -3.63 -3.39 -35.08
N ASP A 684 -2.55 -3.57 -34.31
CA ASP A 684 -1.63 -4.72 -34.42
C ASP A 684 -1.93 -5.84 -33.39
N LEU A 685 -3.07 -5.78 -32.69
CA LEU A 685 -3.38 -6.62 -31.53
C LEU A 685 -4.30 -7.81 -31.85
N GLU A 686 -4.45 -8.15 -33.13
CA GLU A 686 -5.34 -9.22 -33.63
C GLU A 686 -6.82 -9.03 -33.21
N ILE A 687 -7.21 -7.82 -32.79
CA ILE A 687 -8.58 -7.50 -32.40
C ILE A 687 -9.40 -7.28 -33.67
N GLN A 688 -10.46 -8.07 -33.82
CA GLN A 688 -11.34 -8.00 -34.99
C GLN A 688 -12.18 -6.74 -34.94
N GLN A 689 -11.84 -5.78 -35.80
CA GLN A 689 -12.52 -4.48 -35.88
C GLN A 689 -14.03 -4.62 -36.14
N ASP A 690 -14.43 -5.52 -37.04
CA ASP A 690 -15.85 -5.78 -37.34
C ASP A 690 -16.60 -6.24 -36.09
N VAL A 691 -16.05 -7.21 -35.36
CA VAL A 691 -16.63 -7.71 -34.11
C VAL A 691 -16.88 -6.58 -33.12
N VAL A 692 -15.86 -5.75 -32.86
CA VAL A 692 -15.97 -4.66 -31.88
C VAL A 692 -16.99 -3.62 -32.31
N ASN A 693 -17.02 -3.26 -33.59
CA ASN A 693 -17.78 -2.11 -34.07
C ASN A 693 -19.21 -2.45 -34.49
N THR A 694 -19.51 -3.70 -34.85
CA THR A 694 -20.82 -4.10 -35.37
C THR A 694 -21.53 -5.12 -34.49
N HIS A 695 -20.81 -6.12 -33.96
CA HIS A 695 -21.42 -7.21 -33.19
C HIS A 695 -21.60 -6.87 -31.71
N LEU A 696 -20.55 -6.39 -31.04
CA LEU A 696 -20.55 -6.12 -29.60
C LEU A 696 -21.65 -5.16 -29.12
N PRO A 697 -21.97 -4.04 -29.81
CA PRO A 697 -23.03 -3.14 -29.37
C PRO A 697 -24.39 -3.85 -29.19
N SER A 698 -24.74 -4.73 -30.14
CA SER A 698 -25.98 -5.50 -30.07
C SER A 698 -25.91 -6.67 -29.09
N ALA A 699 -24.76 -7.35 -29.00
CA ALA A 699 -24.56 -8.47 -28.09
C ALA A 699 -24.63 -8.03 -26.63
N ILE A 700 -23.97 -6.93 -26.27
CA ILE A 700 -23.97 -6.41 -24.89
C ILE A 700 -25.37 -5.92 -24.48
N GLN A 701 -26.16 -5.40 -25.41
CA GLN A 701 -27.59 -5.10 -25.20
C GLN A 701 -28.38 -6.35 -24.82
N ARG A 702 -28.22 -7.44 -25.58
CA ARG A 702 -28.86 -8.74 -25.26
C ARG A 702 -28.39 -9.29 -23.91
N VAL A 703 -27.10 -9.16 -23.59
CA VAL A 703 -26.53 -9.59 -22.31
C VAL A 703 -27.18 -8.85 -21.14
N ALA A 704 -27.31 -7.53 -21.22
CA ALA A 704 -27.93 -6.72 -20.16
C ALA A 704 -29.38 -7.14 -19.91
N GLU A 705 -30.18 -7.28 -20.98
CA GLU A 705 -31.57 -7.69 -20.92
C GLU A 705 -31.72 -9.11 -20.35
N ALA A 706 -30.91 -10.06 -20.84
CA ALA A 706 -30.93 -11.44 -20.39
C ALA A 706 -30.52 -11.57 -18.91
N ALA A 707 -29.49 -10.84 -18.46
CA ALA A 707 -29.02 -10.90 -17.07
C ALA A 707 -30.09 -10.43 -16.07
N ALA A 708 -30.82 -9.35 -16.39
CA ALA A 708 -31.93 -8.90 -15.55
C ALA A 708 -33.12 -9.87 -15.60
N SER A 709 -33.46 -10.40 -16.78
CA SER A 709 -34.58 -11.33 -16.97
C SER A 709 -34.43 -12.63 -16.15
N VAL A 710 -33.22 -13.15 -16.00
CA VAL A 710 -32.95 -14.35 -15.16
C VAL A 710 -33.46 -14.19 -13.72
N ILE A 711 -33.49 -12.97 -13.20
CA ILE A 711 -34.00 -12.68 -11.84
C ILE A 711 -35.44 -12.21 -11.88
N ASN A 712 -35.78 -11.32 -12.83
CA ASN A 712 -37.08 -10.63 -12.85
C ASN A 712 -38.22 -11.55 -13.28
N THR A 713 -38.03 -12.35 -14.34
CA THR A 713 -39.11 -13.18 -14.92
C THR A 713 -39.71 -14.17 -13.91
N PRO A 714 -38.93 -14.94 -13.13
CA PRO A 714 -39.50 -15.83 -12.11
C PRO A 714 -40.31 -15.07 -11.03
N MET A 715 -39.82 -13.89 -10.60
CA MET A 715 -40.48 -13.09 -9.57
C MET A 715 -41.80 -12.49 -10.08
N GLU A 716 -41.81 -11.96 -11.30
CA GLU A 716 -42.98 -11.40 -11.95
C GLU A 716 -44.04 -12.47 -12.22
N GLU A 717 -43.64 -13.66 -12.66
CA GLU A 717 -44.56 -14.79 -12.81
C GLU A 717 -45.19 -15.21 -11.49
N GLN A 718 -44.40 -15.26 -10.42
CA GLN A 718 -44.90 -15.58 -9.08
C GLN A 718 -45.88 -14.52 -8.57
N ALA A 719 -45.55 -13.23 -8.73
CA ALA A 719 -46.44 -12.13 -8.38
C ALA A 719 -47.75 -12.17 -9.17
N ARG A 720 -47.67 -12.45 -10.48
CA ARG A 720 -48.84 -12.62 -11.36
C ARG A 720 -49.74 -13.76 -10.89
N ARG A 721 -49.17 -14.91 -10.51
CA ARG A 721 -49.94 -16.05 -9.92
C ARG A 721 -50.60 -15.66 -8.61
N GLY A 722 -49.93 -14.87 -7.79
CA GLY A 722 -50.45 -14.32 -6.54
C GLY A 722 -51.38 -13.12 -6.68
N ARG A 723 -51.65 -12.62 -7.90
CA ARG A 723 -52.37 -11.37 -8.17
C ARG A 723 -51.79 -10.15 -7.42
N THR A 724 -50.47 -10.10 -7.32
CA THR A 724 -49.69 -9.00 -6.72
C THR A 724 -48.73 -8.42 -7.75
N THR A 725 -48.03 -7.35 -7.39
CA THR A 725 -46.94 -6.77 -8.21
C THR A 725 -45.61 -6.89 -7.47
N VAL A 726 -44.52 -7.08 -8.20
CA VAL A 726 -43.17 -7.09 -7.62
C VAL A 726 -42.77 -5.64 -7.34
N PRO A 727 -42.37 -5.29 -6.11
CA PRO A 727 -41.82 -3.98 -5.82
C PRO A 727 -40.59 -3.67 -6.71
N PRO A 728 -40.49 -2.50 -7.37
CA PRO A 728 -39.41 -2.16 -8.29
C PRO A 728 -37.99 -2.18 -7.70
N GLU A 729 -37.87 -2.18 -6.37
CA GLU A 729 -36.64 -2.33 -5.60
C GLU A 729 -36.13 -3.78 -5.51
N LEU A 730 -37.01 -4.77 -5.71
CA LEU A 730 -36.62 -6.18 -5.70
C LEU A 730 -36.19 -6.69 -7.09
N LEU A 731 -36.55 -5.95 -8.14
CA LEU A 731 -36.16 -6.27 -9.52
C LEU A 731 -34.67 -5.97 -9.73
N ALA A 732 -33.97 -6.92 -10.36
CA ALA A 732 -32.62 -6.74 -10.84
C ALA A 732 -32.56 -5.66 -11.93
N ARG A 733 -31.49 -4.87 -11.91
CA ARG A 733 -31.25 -3.79 -12.88
C ARG A 733 -29.92 -4.01 -13.57
N ALA A 734 -29.98 -4.26 -14.87
CA ALA A 734 -28.86 -4.24 -15.77
C ALA A 734 -29.22 -3.35 -16.97
N SER A 735 -28.32 -2.44 -17.35
CA SER A 735 -28.53 -1.49 -18.45
C SER A 735 -27.25 -1.29 -19.24
N VAL A 736 -27.38 -0.88 -20.50
CA VAL A 736 -26.23 -0.54 -21.34
C VAL A 736 -25.88 0.94 -21.21
N LEU A 737 -24.59 1.22 -21.22
CA LEU A 737 -24.03 2.55 -21.24
C LEU A 737 -23.29 2.74 -22.58
N ASP A 738 -23.82 3.60 -23.44
CA ASP A 738 -23.29 3.80 -24.80
C ASP A 738 -22.07 4.73 -24.80
N THR A 739 -20.91 4.15 -24.47
CA THR A 739 -19.60 4.80 -24.62
C THR A 739 -19.02 4.67 -26.02
N PHE A 740 -19.56 3.75 -26.83
CA PHE A 740 -19.12 3.48 -28.19
C PHE A 740 -19.41 4.66 -29.12
N ALA A 741 -20.67 5.14 -29.15
CA ALA A 741 -21.06 6.27 -29.99
C ALA A 741 -20.29 7.56 -29.64
N LEU A 742 -20.05 7.79 -28.34
CA LEU A 742 -19.34 8.97 -27.84
C LEU A 742 -17.87 9.00 -28.25
N LEU A 743 -17.24 7.83 -28.43
CA LEU A 743 -15.84 7.68 -28.82
C LEU A 743 -15.63 7.44 -30.31
N GLY A 744 -16.63 7.76 -31.13
CA GLY A 744 -16.51 7.80 -32.59
C GLY A 744 -17.55 6.95 -33.31
N GLY A 745 -18.15 5.99 -32.61
CA GLY A 745 -19.17 5.07 -33.09
C GLY A 745 -18.79 4.33 -34.37
N GLU A 746 -19.81 3.81 -35.07
CA GLU A 746 -19.66 3.14 -36.36
C GLU A 746 -18.97 4.01 -37.42
N LYS A 747 -19.07 5.34 -37.29
CA LYS A 747 -18.46 6.31 -38.22
C LYS A 747 -16.95 6.46 -38.02
N LEU A 748 -16.38 5.85 -36.98
CA LEU A 748 -14.95 5.95 -36.63
C LEU A 748 -14.46 7.40 -36.65
N SER A 749 -15.29 8.31 -36.14
CA SER A 749 -15.12 9.75 -36.33
C SER A 749 -14.08 10.39 -35.41
N ARG A 750 -13.46 9.62 -34.51
CA ARG A 750 -12.55 10.13 -33.46
C ARG A 750 -11.25 9.32 -33.34
N PRO A 751 -10.51 9.05 -34.44
CA PRO A 751 -9.26 8.28 -34.38
C PRO A 751 -8.22 8.93 -33.45
N GLY A 752 -8.18 10.26 -33.39
CA GLY A 752 -7.26 11.01 -32.51
C GLY A 752 -7.57 10.93 -31.00
N TYR A 753 -8.58 10.15 -30.59
CA TYR A 753 -8.90 9.86 -29.19
C TYR A 753 -8.27 8.54 -28.70
N PHE A 754 -7.56 7.85 -29.58
CA PHE A 754 -6.91 6.57 -29.33
C PHE A 754 -5.38 6.73 -29.43
N ALA A 755 -4.65 5.92 -28.67
CA ALA A 755 -3.19 5.91 -28.69
C ALA A 755 -2.65 4.95 -29.77
N ASP A 756 -3.32 3.81 -29.94
CA ASP A 756 -2.91 2.69 -30.79
C ASP A 756 -4.11 2.08 -31.55
N GLY A 757 -5.17 2.87 -31.72
CA GLY A 757 -6.40 2.44 -32.36
C GLY A 757 -7.34 1.58 -31.49
N ILE A 758 -6.93 1.17 -30.29
CA ILE A 758 -7.76 0.39 -29.35
C ILE A 758 -7.89 1.11 -28.00
N HIS A 759 -6.76 1.50 -27.43
CA HIS A 759 -6.70 2.12 -26.12
C HIS A 759 -6.98 3.63 -26.24
N PRO A 760 -7.98 4.16 -25.52
CA PRO A 760 -8.21 5.59 -25.45
C PRO A 760 -6.96 6.30 -24.91
N ASN A 761 -6.51 7.35 -25.60
CA ASN A 761 -5.50 8.27 -25.09
C ASN A 761 -6.13 9.20 -24.04
N GLU A 762 -5.35 10.14 -23.48
CA GLU A 762 -5.82 11.04 -22.41
C GLU A 762 -7.17 11.74 -22.73
N ARG A 763 -7.41 12.14 -23.99
CA ARG A 763 -8.67 12.77 -24.40
C ARG A 763 -9.82 11.76 -24.42
N GLY A 764 -9.56 10.57 -24.96
CA GLY A 764 -10.50 9.44 -24.95
C GLY A 764 -10.89 9.01 -23.54
N THR A 765 -9.91 8.79 -22.66
CA THR A 765 -10.15 8.38 -21.26
C THR A 765 -10.95 9.42 -20.48
N LYS A 766 -10.70 10.72 -20.71
CA LYS A 766 -11.49 11.82 -20.10
C LYS A 766 -12.94 11.82 -20.56
N LEU A 767 -13.16 11.69 -21.87
CA LEU A 767 -14.51 11.61 -22.40
C LEU A 767 -15.23 10.37 -21.88
N LEU A 768 -14.54 9.24 -21.82
CA LEU A 768 -15.07 7.99 -21.30
C LEU A 768 -15.55 8.14 -19.84
N GLY A 769 -14.67 8.64 -18.96
CA GLY A 769 -14.99 8.85 -17.54
C GLY A 769 -16.13 9.85 -17.34
N LEU A 770 -16.16 10.94 -18.11
CA LEU A 770 -17.24 11.94 -18.05
C LEU A 770 -18.59 11.37 -18.50
N SER A 771 -18.59 10.52 -19.53
CA SER A 771 -19.80 9.89 -20.06
C SER A 771 -20.40 8.93 -19.05
N ILE A 772 -19.55 8.09 -18.44
CA ILE A 772 -19.96 7.18 -17.38
C ILE A 772 -20.49 7.94 -16.17
N PHE A 773 -19.84 9.05 -15.80
CA PHE A 773 -20.30 9.92 -14.73
C PHE A 773 -21.68 10.52 -15.03
N ALA A 774 -21.92 11.03 -16.24
CA ALA A 774 -23.19 11.65 -16.62
C ALA A 774 -24.38 10.70 -16.42
N GLU A 775 -24.21 9.43 -16.79
CA GLU A 775 -25.22 8.39 -16.64
C GLU A 775 -25.40 7.95 -15.17
N LEU A 776 -24.31 7.79 -14.44
CA LEU A 776 -24.38 7.35 -13.04
C LEU A 776 -24.87 8.44 -12.09
N ARG A 777 -24.61 9.73 -12.37
CA ARG A 777 -24.87 10.84 -11.43
C ARG A 777 -26.29 10.82 -10.88
N ALA A 778 -27.28 10.65 -11.75
CA ALA A 778 -28.69 10.63 -11.34
C ALA A 778 -29.03 9.39 -10.51
N LYS A 779 -28.54 8.22 -10.92
CA LYS A 779 -28.77 6.94 -10.24
C LYS A 779 -28.15 6.95 -8.84
N VAL A 780 -26.90 7.38 -8.73
CA VAL A 780 -26.18 7.51 -7.45
C VAL A 780 -26.85 8.56 -6.56
N SER A 781 -27.25 9.71 -7.11
CA SER A 781 -27.96 10.74 -6.33
C SER A 781 -29.27 10.20 -5.72
N LYS A 782 -30.04 9.43 -6.50
CA LYS A 782 -31.27 8.80 -6.03
C LYS A 782 -30.99 7.79 -4.92
N TYR A 783 -29.94 6.98 -5.07
CA TYR A 783 -29.50 6.02 -4.05
C TYR A 783 -29.12 6.71 -2.73
N LEU A 784 -28.26 7.74 -2.81
CA LEU A 784 -27.81 8.49 -1.63
C LEU A 784 -28.98 9.15 -0.89
N ARG A 785 -29.93 9.76 -1.62
CA ARG A 785 -31.15 10.34 -1.02
C ARG A 785 -32.00 9.30 -0.33
N LYS A 786 -32.27 8.16 -0.99
CA LYS A 786 -33.05 7.07 -0.40
C LYS A 786 -32.43 6.58 0.91
N ARG A 787 -31.12 6.38 0.93
CA ARG A 787 -30.38 5.98 2.14
C ARG A 787 -30.42 7.05 3.24
N ALA A 788 -30.42 8.34 2.88
CA ALA A 788 -30.60 9.44 3.84
C ALA A 788 -31.99 9.40 4.47
N ASP A 789 -33.03 9.20 3.66
CA ASP A 789 -34.41 9.11 4.13
C ASP A 789 -34.65 7.87 5.01
N GLU A 790 -33.98 6.75 4.72
CA GLU A 790 -34.00 5.54 5.54
C GLU A 790 -33.30 5.76 6.89
N ALA A 791 -32.08 6.31 6.88
CA ALA A 791 -31.33 6.63 8.09
C ALA A 791 -32.08 7.62 9.01
N ALA A 792 -32.77 8.61 8.42
CA ALA A 792 -33.57 9.57 9.17
C ALA A 792 -34.82 8.95 9.86
N LYS A 793 -35.31 7.80 9.36
CA LYS A 793 -36.46 7.08 9.94
C LYS A 793 -36.06 6.08 11.03
N GLU A 794 -34.79 5.66 11.06
CA GLU A 794 -34.26 4.70 12.03
C GLU A 794 -33.80 5.33 13.35
N VAL A 795 -33.82 6.67 13.48
CA VAL A 795 -33.57 7.37 14.75
C VAL A 795 -34.77 7.18 15.68
N PRO A 796 -34.66 6.44 16.80
CA PRO A 796 -35.75 6.36 17.77
C PRO A 796 -35.84 7.66 18.57
N ASP A 797 -37.06 8.15 18.81
CA ASP A 797 -37.37 9.09 19.88
C ASP A 797 -37.09 8.41 21.25
N ASN A 798 -35.81 8.38 21.66
CA ASN A 798 -35.28 8.27 23.03
C ASN A 798 -33.89 7.57 23.00
N PRO A 799 -32.77 8.31 23.09
CA PRO A 799 -31.43 7.73 22.98
C PRO A 799 -30.92 7.01 24.24
N LEU A 800 -31.66 7.02 25.36
CA LEU A 800 -31.22 6.47 26.65
C LEU A 800 -32.36 5.80 27.43
N GLY A 801 -33.01 4.80 26.82
CA GLY A 801 -34.06 4.01 27.45
C GLY A 801 -33.64 2.58 27.79
N LEU A 802 -32.67 2.42 28.70
CA LEU A 802 -32.16 1.21 29.40
C LEU A 802 -30.67 0.90 29.16
#